data_AF-A0A9E0W0T5-F1
#
_entry.id   AF-A0A9E0W0T5-F1
#
_cell.length_a   1.000
_cell.length_b   1.000
_cell.length_c   1.000
_cell.angle_alpha   90.00
_cell.angle_beta   90.00
_cell.angle_gamma   90.00
#
_symmetry.space_group_name_H-M   'P 1'
#
loop_
_entity.id
_entity.type
_entity.pdbx_description
1 polymer ?
#
loop_
_entity_poly.entity_id
_entity_poly.type
_entity_poly.pdbx_seq_one_letter_code
_entity_poly.pdbx_strand_id
1 'polypeptide(L)'
;MFKKTLLVTSLAFAMSGCSITPEVISPNDIASTAKADIELLSKHQAIEGVVTLDEALARAVLNNRDKKLKLLETALAHGEFELAQHEMLPSLTASAGYSERDNYAGSASVNFSDGQPDNLGANPAYSVSQEKEHDTQSIAFTWNILDFGLSYVRANQYADRYLISKERERKVVHNITQDVRASYWRAVSAERLLTKINPLIQQTTEALQNSREIETKQLRSPLEALYYQRELLDILRALQSLRQDLMGAKTELTSLIGLKPGTPFELADVNSPKYPVPELHIELEQMEELALQQRPELIETHYQKRISAAETKAAILDLLPGINLTAGVYKDSNDYMLNQDWTSMGAQVSWNLFDVFTIGAKNRMAETREALVGQQRLAASMAVLTQVHLARIKYEQAGKSFDLASKYLDVAQRISEQTQNSARMKRASNLDLIRESLNTLLAELRRDVSYADLQNSYGRIYVTMGVDLLPVNYTEASLSDLSAQIGDRLDQWQKGELTPIAAEKLEASVSAIGEEDRTEDRVEERVQPVLNQPEDNVDIPSGGVSEADSANNNALDIADSDSSAPVTPASVKLNKVKLGPFNQEQAELVSQKLENAGITYRSEQNEHIRKIGYILLSNKKESNPQAIVSDLSSRGLKNVEYINYGAYKGRVSFGVSHSEAEARKRMQQVQKNGHQAELVTRYRKQPLVVLYAEVLEQDTRLQAMNLPQ
;
A
#
# COMPACT_ATOMS: atom_id res chain seq x y z
N MET A 1 -10.73 -16.28 -59.26
CA MET A 1 -9.51 -16.18 -58.43
C MET A 1 -9.42 -14.89 -57.61
N PHE A 2 -10.03 -13.77 -58.02
CA PHE A 2 -9.95 -12.48 -57.29
C PHE A 2 -10.66 -12.40 -55.92
N LYS A 3 -11.66 -13.25 -55.64
CA LYS A 3 -12.38 -13.23 -54.35
C LYS A 3 -11.64 -13.92 -53.20
N LYS A 4 -10.79 -14.92 -53.47
CA LYS A 4 -10.01 -15.64 -52.43
C LYS A 4 -8.82 -14.84 -51.91
N THR A 5 -8.26 -13.94 -52.72
CA THR A 5 -7.16 -13.05 -52.31
C THR A 5 -7.62 -11.86 -51.45
N LEU A 6 -8.89 -11.46 -51.57
CA LEU A 6 -9.47 -10.35 -50.80
C LEU A 6 -9.85 -10.78 -49.37
N LEU A 7 -10.25 -12.04 -49.18
CA LEU A 7 -10.60 -12.61 -47.88
C LEU A 7 -9.36 -12.91 -47.02
N VAL A 8 -8.25 -13.32 -47.65
CA VAL A 8 -6.95 -13.54 -46.97
C VAL A 8 -6.27 -12.21 -46.58
N THR A 9 -6.49 -11.13 -47.33
CA THR A 9 -5.95 -9.80 -47.00
C THR A 9 -6.76 -9.10 -45.90
N SER A 10 -8.09 -9.31 -45.84
CA SER A 10 -8.93 -8.83 -44.75
C SER A 10 -8.65 -9.54 -43.41
N LEU A 11 -8.32 -10.85 -43.44
CA LEU A 11 -8.01 -11.62 -42.24
C LEU A 11 -6.63 -11.30 -41.65
N ALA A 12 -5.68 -10.84 -42.49
CA ALA A 12 -4.38 -10.36 -42.02
C ALA A 12 -4.45 -8.99 -41.30
N PHE A 13 -5.39 -8.12 -41.68
CA PHE A 13 -5.64 -6.85 -40.99
C PHE A 13 -6.35 -7.03 -39.63
N ALA A 14 -7.15 -8.09 -39.48
CA ALA A 14 -7.81 -8.43 -38.21
C ALA A 14 -6.89 -9.17 -37.21
N MET A 15 -5.77 -9.74 -37.67
CA MET A 15 -4.78 -10.45 -36.84
C MET A 15 -3.49 -9.65 -36.55
N SER A 16 -3.42 -8.35 -36.88
CA SER A 16 -2.42 -7.48 -36.24
C SER A 16 -2.84 -7.26 -34.80
N GLY A 17 -2.61 -8.27 -33.96
CA GLY A 17 -2.78 -8.16 -32.52
C GLY A 17 -2.05 -6.90 -32.05
N CYS A 18 -2.74 -6.09 -31.25
CA CYS A 18 -2.12 -4.96 -30.58
C CYS A 18 -0.93 -5.48 -29.76
N SER A 19 0.26 -5.42 -30.35
CA SER A 19 1.51 -5.65 -29.66
C SER A 19 1.65 -4.50 -28.67
N ILE A 20 1.25 -4.72 -27.42
CA ILE A 20 1.44 -3.78 -26.32
C ILE A 20 2.93 -3.80 -25.99
N THR A 21 3.70 -3.00 -26.72
CA THR A 21 5.09 -2.70 -26.36
C THR A 21 5.07 -1.73 -25.19
N PRO A 22 5.80 -2.01 -24.09
CA PRO A 22 5.91 -1.08 -22.98
C PRO A 22 6.47 0.26 -23.45
N GLU A 23 5.65 1.31 -23.39
CA GLU A 23 6.06 2.67 -23.73
C GLU A 23 6.80 3.29 -22.53
N VAL A 24 8.04 3.70 -22.74
CA VAL A 24 8.85 4.36 -21.71
C VAL A 24 8.45 5.82 -21.66
N ILE A 25 8.19 6.34 -20.46
CA ILE A 25 7.81 7.75 -20.25
C ILE A 25 8.91 8.67 -20.81
N SER A 26 8.53 9.60 -21.70
CA SER A 26 9.45 10.56 -22.29
C SER A 26 9.98 11.56 -21.25
N PRO A 27 11.26 11.98 -21.32
CA PRO A 27 11.79 13.05 -20.48
C PRO A 27 10.99 14.36 -20.58
N ASN A 28 10.37 14.64 -21.74
CA ASN A 28 9.54 15.83 -21.94
C ASN A 28 8.21 15.73 -21.16
N ASP A 29 7.62 14.54 -21.09
CA ASP A 29 6.38 14.31 -20.34
C ASP A 29 6.62 14.40 -18.83
N ILE A 30 7.78 13.93 -18.36
CA ILE A 30 8.20 14.14 -16.96
C ILE A 30 8.33 15.64 -16.68
N ALA A 31 8.95 16.40 -17.60
CA ALA A 31 9.16 17.83 -17.41
C ALA A 31 7.85 18.64 -17.45
N SER A 32 6.89 18.27 -18.31
CA SER A 32 5.57 18.92 -18.36
C SER A 32 4.75 18.59 -17.11
N THR A 33 4.72 17.32 -16.70
CA THR A 33 4.05 16.85 -15.48
C THR A 33 4.64 17.54 -14.25
N ALA A 34 5.96 17.62 -14.13
CA ALA A 34 6.61 18.30 -13.01
C ALA A 34 6.25 19.78 -12.93
N LYS A 35 6.09 20.48 -14.07
CA LYS A 35 5.65 21.88 -14.09
C LYS A 35 4.19 22.01 -13.63
N ALA A 36 3.31 21.16 -14.15
CA ALA A 36 1.90 21.12 -13.76
C ALA A 36 1.74 20.80 -12.26
N ASP A 37 2.53 19.85 -11.75
CA ASP A 37 2.58 19.50 -10.33
C ASP A 37 3.02 20.68 -9.48
N ILE A 38 4.08 21.40 -9.86
CA ILE A 38 4.54 22.59 -9.13
C ILE A 38 3.43 23.66 -9.09
N GLU A 39 2.74 23.88 -10.20
CA GLU A 39 1.64 24.85 -10.28
C GLU A 39 0.47 24.45 -9.37
N LEU A 40 0.03 23.18 -9.46
CA LEU A 40 -1.05 22.62 -8.65
C LEU A 40 -0.69 22.60 -7.16
N LEU A 41 0.57 22.34 -6.83
CA LEU A 41 1.09 22.42 -5.47
C LEU A 41 1.06 23.87 -4.96
N SER A 42 1.24 24.88 -5.80
CA SER A 42 1.29 26.30 -5.43
C SER A 42 -0.08 27.00 -5.33
N LYS A 43 -1.16 26.38 -5.82
CA LYS A 43 -2.52 26.94 -5.81
C LYS A 43 -3.10 26.92 -4.39
N HIS A 44 -3.71 28.01 -3.92
CA HIS A 44 -4.35 28.20 -2.59
C HIS A 44 -3.42 28.44 -1.37
N GLN A 45 -2.29 29.13 -1.56
CA GLN A 45 -1.25 29.29 -0.52
C GLN A 45 -1.17 30.66 0.17
N ALA A 46 -2.08 31.60 -0.10
CA ALA A 46 -2.02 32.91 0.56
C ALA A 46 -2.27 32.77 2.07
N ILE A 47 -1.37 33.35 2.85
CA ILE A 47 -1.49 33.45 4.31
C ILE A 47 -1.74 34.91 4.61
N GLU A 48 -2.93 35.21 5.12
CA GLU A 48 -3.31 36.55 5.54
C GLU A 48 -3.10 36.64 7.06
N GLY A 49 -1.91 37.08 7.47
CA GLY A 49 -1.60 37.33 8.89
C GLY A 49 -0.77 36.24 9.59
N VAL A 50 -0.94 36.15 10.91
CA VAL A 50 -0.20 35.23 11.78
C VAL A 50 -0.93 33.90 11.88
N VAL A 51 -0.21 32.79 11.75
CA VAL A 51 -0.78 31.43 11.82
C VAL A 51 -0.83 30.98 13.28
N THR A 52 -2.03 30.64 13.76
CA THR A 52 -2.26 30.01 15.07
C THR A 52 -2.21 28.49 14.98
N LEU A 53 -2.20 27.79 16.12
CA LEU A 53 -2.31 26.33 16.16
C LEU A 53 -3.59 25.83 15.47
N ASP A 54 -4.71 26.51 15.71
CA ASP A 54 -6.02 26.13 15.19
C ASP A 54 -6.08 26.31 13.67
N GLU A 55 -5.52 27.41 13.16
CA GLU A 55 -5.40 27.65 11.72
C GLU A 55 -4.44 26.63 11.08
N ALA A 56 -3.32 26.31 11.74
CA ALA A 56 -2.39 25.30 11.26
C ALA A 56 -3.07 23.92 11.14
N LEU A 57 -3.88 23.53 12.12
CA LEU A 57 -4.67 22.30 12.09
C LEU A 57 -5.71 22.32 10.96
N ALA A 58 -6.45 23.43 10.81
CA ALA A 58 -7.43 23.60 9.74
C ALA A 58 -6.77 23.50 8.35
N ARG A 59 -5.65 24.23 8.13
CA ARG A 59 -4.88 24.18 6.88
C ARG A 59 -4.36 22.79 6.58
N ALA A 60 -3.81 22.09 7.57
CA ALA A 60 -3.33 20.72 7.39
C ALA A 60 -4.45 19.79 6.93
N VAL A 61 -5.58 19.79 7.61
CA VAL A 61 -6.70 18.90 7.26
C VAL A 61 -7.28 19.21 5.86
N LEU A 62 -7.33 20.48 5.47
CA LEU A 62 -7.87 20.89 4.16
C LEU A 62 -6.88 20.62 3.01
N ASN A 63 -5.59 20.84 3.23
CA ASN A 63 -4.59 20.88 2.16
C ASN A 63 -3.59 19.72 2.15
N ASN A 64 -3.57 18.88 3.19
CA ASN A 64 -2.64 17.76 3.29
C ASN A 64 -2.90 16.71 2.20
N ARG A 65 -1.81 16.28 1.55
CA ARG A 65 -1.86 15.40 0.38
C ARG A 65 -2.12 13.94 0.74
N ASP A 66 -1.68 13.48 1.92
CA ASP A 66 -2.00 12.13 2.41
C ASP A 66 -3.51 12.01 2.70
N LYS A 67 -4.11 13.07 3.24
CA LYS A 67 -5.57 13.14 3.41
C LYS A 67 -6.29 13.12 2.06
N LYS A 68 -5.83 13.91 1.08
CA LYS A 68 -6.42 13.94 -0.26
C LYS A 68 -6.32 12.59 -0.95
N LEU A 69 -5.21 11.87 -0.79
CA LEU A 69 -5.04 10.50 -1.28
C LEU A 69 -6.07 9.56 -0.66
N LYS A 70 -6.24 9.58 0.68
CA LYS A 70 -7.25 8.74 1.35
C LYS A 70 -8.68 9.09 0.97
N LEU A 71 -8.97 10.35 0.72
CA LEU A 71 -10.27 10.77 0.19
C LEU A 71 -10.52 10.15 -1.20
N LEU A 72 -9.52 10.16 -2.09
CA LEU A 72 -9.62 9.53 -3.41
C LEU A 72 -9.74 8.00 -3.34
N GLU A 73 -8.99 7.34 -2.45
CA GLU A 73 -9.16 5.89 -2.19
C GLU A 73 -10.59 5.57 -1.70
N THR A 74 -11.16 6.46 -0.89
CA THR A 74 -12.53 6.32 -0.39
C THR A 74 -13.57 6.55 -1.49
N ALA A 75 -13.34 7.53 -2.37
CA ALA A 75 -14.18 7.75 -3.56
C ALA A 75 -14.09 6.57 -4.53
N LEU A 76 -12.90 5.99 -4.72
CA LEU A 76 -12.74 4.76 -5.52
C LEU A 76 -13.53 3.60 -4.92
N ALA A 77 -13.42 3.37 -3.60
CA ALA A 77 -14.18 2.32 -2.92
C ALA A 77 -15.70 2.55 -3.01
N HIS A 78 -16.13 3.82 -3.07
CA HIS A 78 -17.53 4.17 -3.31
C HIS A 78 -17.97 3.79 -4.74
N GLY A 79 -17.19 4.16 -5.75
CA GLY A 79 -17.47 3.79 -7.13
C GLY A 79 -17.45 2.27 -7.37
N GLU A 80 -16.59 1.52 -6.67
CA GLU A 80 -16.63 0.04 -6.68
C GLU A 80 -17.93 -0.51 -6.09
N PHE A 81 -18.46 0.13 -5.04
CA PHE A 81 -19.75 -0.23 -4.46
C PHE A 81 -20.91 0.07 -5.42
N GLU A 82 -20.92 1.23 -6.08
CA GLU A 82 -21.92 1.56 -7.10
C GLU A 82 -21.86 0.60 -8.29
N LEU A 83 -20.67 0.30 -8.79
CA LEU A 83 -20.48 -0.69 -9.85
C LEU A 83 -21.04 -2.05 -9.43
N ALA A 84 -20.75 -2.50 -8.21
CA ALA A 84 -21.30 -3.74 -7.68
C ALA A 84 -22.84 -3.71 -7.55
N GLN A 85 -23.45 -2.53 -7.36
CA GLN A 85 -24.91 -2.41 -7.44
C GLN A 85 -25.43 -2.58 -8.88
N HIS A 86 -24.74 -2.00 -9.87
CA HIS A 86 -25.11 -2.14 -11.28
C HIS A 86 -24.93 -3.57 -11.80
N GLU A 87 -23.96 -4.34 -11.27
CA GLU A 87 -23.79 -5.77 -11.56
C GLU A 87 -24.98 -6.64 -11.09
N MET A 88 -25.90 -6.09 -10.30
CA MET A 88 -27.14 -6.78 -9.93
C MET A 88 -28.22 -6.67 -11.03
N LEU A 89 -28.05 -5.79 -12.02
CA LEU A 89 -29.03 -5.64 -13.08
C LEU A 89 -28.99 -6.84 -14.04
N PRO A 90 -30.13 -7.24 -14.61
CA PRO A 90 -30.15 -8.21 -15.70
C PRO A 90 -29.42 -7.64 -16.92
N SER A 91 -28.86 -8.53 -17.73
CA SER A 91 -28.14 -8.16 -18.94
C SER A 91 -29.11 -7.97 -20.10
N LEU A 92 -28.97 -6.87 -20.84
CA LEU A 92 -29.65 -6.62 -22.11
C LEU A 92 -28.60 -6.45 -23.20
N THR A 93 -28.45 -7.46 -24.05
CA THR A 93 -27.39 -7.51 -25.05
C THR A 93 -27.99 -7.35 -26.44
N ALA A 94 -27.48 -6.39 -27.21
CA ALA A 94 -27.66 -6.36 -28.66
C ALA A 94 -26.49 -7.06 -29.31
N SER A 95 -26.74 -8.05 -30.16
CA SER A 95 -25.71 -8.83 -30.83
C SER A 95 -25.99 -8.88 -32.33
N ALA A 96 -24.95 -8.69 -33.13
CA ALA A 96 -24.96 -8.94 -34.56
C ALA A 96 -23.78 -9.86 -34.89
N GLY A 97 -24.01 -10.87 -35.72
CA GLY A 97 -23.00 -11.84 -36.09
C GLY A 97 -23.12 -12.21 -37.56
N TYR A 98 -21.99 -12.47 -38.18
CA TYR A 98 -21.88 -12.97 -39.56
C TYR A 98 -21.22 -14.35 -39.50
N SER A 99 -21.82 -15.35 -40.15
CA SER A 99 -21.23 -16.67 -40.27
C SER A 99 -21.10 -17.06 -41.73
N GLU A 100 -19.91 -17.51 -42.14
CA GLU A 100 -19.64 -18.04 -43.47
C GLU A 100 -19.02 -19.43 -43.38
N ARG A 101 -19.49 -20.34 -44.24
CA ARG A 101 -18.99 -21.69 -44.40
C ARG A 101 -18.44 -21.89 -45.80
N ASP A 102 -17.35 -22.63 -45.89
CA ASP A 102 -16.75 -23.05 -47.17
C ASP A 102 -17.68 -24.00 -47.96
N ASN A 103 -18.43 -24.86 -47.24
CA ASN A 103 -19.40 -25.81 -47.77
C ASN A 103 -20.82 -25.59 -47.23
N TYR A 104 -21.82 -26.10 -47.96
CA TYR A 104 -23.20 -26.07 -47.48
C TYR A 104 -23.38 -27.09 -46.35
N ALA A 105 -24.24 -26.76 -45.38
CA ALA A 105 -24.69 -27.64 -44.31
C ALA A 105 -25.66 -28.73 -44.83
N GLY A 106 -25.21 -29.52 -45.81
CA GLY A 106 -26.03 -30.58 -46.42
C GLY A 106 -26.31 -31.70 -45.44
N SER A 107 -27.59 -31.99 -45.19
CA SER A 107 -28.03 -33.11 -44.37
C SER A 107 -29.02 -33.97 -45.15
N ALA A 108 -28.96 -35.29 -44.95
CA ALA A 108 -29.90 -36.24 -45.52
C ALA A 108 -30.70 -36.85 -44.38
N SER A 109 -32.02 -36.93 -44.54
CA SER A 109 -32.92 -37.56 -43.56
C SER A 109 -33.06 -39.05 -43.87
N VAL A 110 -33.10 -39.89 -42.84
CA VAL A 110 -33.42 -41.32 -42.92
C VAL A 110 -34.68 -41.61 -42.11
N ASN A 111 -35.42 -42.66 -42.47
CA ASN A 111 -36.58 -43.06 -41.69
C ASN A 111 -36.14 -43.51 -40.30
N PHE A 112 -36.93 -43.16 -39.30
CA PHE A 112 -36.71 -43.54 -37.92
C PHE A 112 -37.81 -44.52 -37.51
N SER A 113 -37.49 -45.82 -37.53
CA SER A 113 -38.40 -46.92 -37.17
C SER A 113 -37.76 -47.82 -36.13
N ASP A 114 -38.56 -48.32 -35.18
CA ASP A 114 -38.12 -49.21 -34.10
C ASP A 114 -36.94 -48.68 -33.25
N GLY A 115 -36.86 -47.35 -33.07
CA GLY A 115 -35.85 -46.70 -32.21
C GLY A 115 -34.44 -46.64 -32.82
N GLN A 116 -34.26 -47.03 -34.08
CA GLN A 116 -33.01 -46.86 -34.82
C GLN A 116 -33.25 -46.10 -36.13
N PRO A 117 -32.31 -45.21 -36.52
CA PRO A 117 -32.33 -44.65 -37.86
C PRO A 117 -31.99 -45.74 -38.88
N ASP A 118 -32.73 -45.80 -39.98
CA ASP A 118 -32.35 -46.64 -41.12
C ASP A 118 -30.96 -46.25 -41.63
N ASN A 119 -30.25 -47.22 -42.25
CA ASN A 119 -28.97 -46.94 -42.87
C ASN A 119 -29.12 -45.89 -43.98
N LEU A 120 -28.18 -44.94 -44.01
CA LEU A 120 -28.10 -43.95 -45.08
C LEU A 120 -27.91 -44.70 -46.41
N GLY A 121 -28.88 -44.57 -47.33
CA GLY A 121 -28.87 -45.29 -48.60
C GLY A 121 -27.62 -45.00 -49.44
N ALA A 122 -27.29 -45.88 -50.39
CA ALA A 122 -26.06 -45.78 -51.21
C ALA A 122 -25.95 -44.50 -52.07
N ASN A 123 -27.07 -43.80 -52.29
CA ASN A 123 -27.11 -42.49 -52.95
C ASN A 123 -28.07 -41.55 -52.21
N PRO A 124 -27.63 -40.94 -51.08
CA PRO A 124 -28.51 -40.13 -50.25
C PRO A 124 -28.79 -38.77 -50.90
N ALA A 125 -30.05 -38.33 -50.82
CA ALA A 125 -30.42 -36.98 -51.21
C ALA A 125 -30.10 -36.02 -50.06
N TYR A 126 -29.12 -35.15 -50.27
CA TYR A 126 -28.78 -34.10 -49.31
C TYR A 126 -29.64 -32.86 -49.56
N SER A 127 -30.28 -32.39 -48.49
CA SER A 127 -31.01 -31.13 -48.44
C SER A 127 -30.21 -30.09 -47.64
N VAL A 128 -30.32 -28.83 -48.04
CA VAL A 128 -29.73 -27.70 -47.32
C VAL A 128 -30.86 -26.95 -46.63
N SER A 129 -30.66 -26.63 -45.35
CA SER A 129 -31.60 -25.84 -44.53
C SER A 129 -30.95 -24.56 -44.02
N GLN A 130 -29.72 -24.30 -44.43
CA GLN A 130 -28.93 -23.14 -44.06
C GLN A 130 -28.10 -22.68 -45.25
N GLU A 131 -28.03 -21.37 -45.41
CA GLU A 131 -27.13 -20.74 -46.37
C GLU A 131 -25.67 -20.93 -45.96
N LYS A 132 -24.77 -20.74 -46.92
CA LYS A 132 -23.33 -20.72 -46.65
C LYS A 132 -22.92 -19.48 -45.87
N GLU A 133 -23.61 -18.39 -46.10
CA GLU A 133 -23.36 -17.07 -45.54
C GLU A 133 -24.67 -16.63 -44.92
N HIS A 134 -24.67 -16.27 -43.64
CA HIS A 134 -25.86 -15.70 -43.02
C HIS A 134 -25.49 -14.72 -41.91
N ASP A 135 -26.33 -13.69 -41.80
CA ASP A 135 -26.30 -12.67 -40.78
C ASP A 135 -27.32 -12.99 -39.69
N THR A 136 -26.89 -12.87 -38.44
CA THR A 136 -27.74 -13.01 -37.26
C THR A 136 -27.77 -11.68 -36.51
N GLN A 137 -28.94 -11.28 -36.07
CA GLN A 137 -29.15 -10.10 -35.24
C GLN A 137 -30.06 -10.47 -34.09
N SER A 138 -29.76 -10.00 -32.89
CA SER A 138 -30.60 -10.27 -31.73
C SER A 138 -30.53 -9.15 -30.69
N ILE A 139 -31.64 -8.99 -29.98
CA ILE A 139 -31.69 -8.24 -28.72
C ILE A 139 -32.19 -9.24 -27.68
N ALA A 140 -31.34 -9.58 -26.72
CA ALA A 140 -31.60 -10.63 -25.74
C ALA A 140 -31.44 -10.09 -24.32
N PHE A 141 -32.49 -10.26 -23.53
CA PHE A 141 -32.52 -10.11 -22.09
C PHE A 141 -32.11 -11.43 -21.43
N THR A 142 -31.18 -11.38 -20.48
CA THR A 142 -30.73 -12.53 -19.69
C THR A 142 -30.67 -12.18 -18.21
N TRP A 143 -31.30 -13.00 -17.36
CA TRP A 143 -31.29 -12.82 -15.91
C TRP A 143 -31.01 -14.13 -15.19
N ASN A 144 -29.86 -14.20 -14.51
CA ASN A 144 -29.52 -15.31 -13.63
C ASN A 144 -29.88 -14.93 -12.17
N ILE A 145 -30.86 -15.64 -11.61
CA ILE A 145 -31.38 -15.37 -10.25
C ILE A 145 -30.33 -15.67 -9.17
N LEU A 146 -29.51 -16.71 -9.38
CA LEU A 146 -28.43 -17.04 -8.44
C LEU A 146 -27.33 -15.99 -8.49
N ASP A 147 -26.91 -15.59 -9.69
CA ASP A 147 -25.92 -14.53 -9.87
C ASP A 147 -26.42 -13.22 -9.26
N PHE A 148 -27.69 -12.87 -9.44
CA PHE A 148 -28.32 -11.73 -8.75
C PHE A 148 -28.17 -11.81 -7.23
N GLY A 149 -28.51 -12.96 -6.63
CA GLY A 149 -28.37 -13.16 -5.19
C GLY A 149 -26.91 -13.07 -4.72
N LEU A 150 -25.96 -13.56 -5.54
CA LEU A 150 -24.54 -13.51 -5.27
C LEU A 150 -23.99 -12.07 -5.39
N SER A 151 -24.40 -11.34 -6.44
CA SER A 151 -24.09 -9.93 -6.66
C SER A 151 -24.66 -9.05 -5.54
N TYR A 152 -25.86 -9.33 -5.02
CA TYR A 152 -26.40 -8.63 -3.85
C TYR A 152 -25.53 -8.81 -2.60
N VAL A 153 -25.03 -10.02 -2.35
CA VAL A 153 -24.09 -10.26 -1.24
C VAL A 153 -22.75 -9.57 -1.48
N ARG A 154 -22.24 -9.58 -2.73
CA ARG A 154 -21.01 -8.85 -3.10
C ARG A 154 -21.16 -7.35 -2.93
N ALA A 155 -22.27 -6.75 -3.36
CA ALA A 155 -22.56 -5.33 -3.17
C ALA A 155 -22.53 -4.93 -1.70
N ASN A 156 -23.09 -5.77 -0.81
CA ASN A 156 -22.97 -5.56 0.65
C ASN A 156 -21.51 -5.64 1.15
N GLN A 157 -20.68 -6.52 0.59
CA GLN A 157 -19.24 -6.56 0.92
C GLN A 157 -18.52 -5.29 0.46
N TYR A 158 -18.82 -4.79 -0.73
CA TYR A 158 -18.25 -3.53 -1.22
C TYR A 158 -18.72 -2.33 -0.39
N ALA A 159 -19.98 -2.31 0.06
CA ALA A 159 -20.47 -1.31 1.01
C ALA A 159 -19.64 -1.30 2.31
N ASP A 160 -19.39 -2.47 2.89
CA ASP A 160 -18.56 -2.59 4.10
C ASP A 160 -17.09 -2.19 3.83
N ARG A 161 -16.54 -2.47 2.65
CA ARG A 161 -15.19 -2.02 2.26
C ARG A 161 -15.11 -0.50 2.12
N TYR A 162 -16.13 0.13 1.58
CA TYR A 162 -16.26 1.59 1.55
C TYR A 162 -16.25 2.18 2.97
N LEU A 163 -17.01 1.59 3.90
CA LEU A 163 -17.02 2.03 5.30
C LEU A 163 -15.65 1.83 5.99
N ILE A 164 -14.92 0.76 5.66
CA ILE A 164 -13.52 0.59 6.11
C ILE A 164 -12.63 1.72 5.58
N SER A 165 -12.77 2.09 4.30
CA SER A 165 -12.02 3.23 3.73
C SER A 165 -12.34 4.55 4.45
N LYS A 166 -13.60 4.78 4.83
CA LYS A 166 -14.01 5.94 5.64
C LYS A 166 -13.32 5.99 7.01
N GLU A 167 -13.24 4.86 7.71
CA GLU A 167 -12.51 4.79 8.98
C GLU A 167 -10.99 5.00 8.79
N ARG A 168 -10.42 4.51 7.68
CA ARG A 168 -9.01 4.76 7.34
C ARG A 168 -8.74 6.24 7.02
N GLU A 169 -9.68 6.93 6.35
CA GLU A 169 -9.65 8.38 6.15
C GLU A 169 -9.59 9.11 7.50
N ARG A 170 -10.50 8.75 8.43
CA ARG A 170 -10.56 9.29 9.79
C ARG A 170 -9.29 9.05 10.59
N LYS A 171 -8.68 7.87 10.48
CA LYS A 171 -7.38 7.55 11.08
C LYS A 171 -6.24 8.46 10.57
N VAL A 172 -6.23 8.77 9.27
CA VAL A 172 -5.22 9.68 8.70
C VAL A 172 -5.40 11.10 9.23
N VAL A 173 -6.64 11.57 9.38
CA VAL A 173 -6.93 12.85 10.03
C VAL A 173 -6.37 12.89 11.45
N HIS A 174 -6.59 11.85 12.26
CA HIS A 174 -6.03 11.77 13.62
C HIS A 174 -4.50 11.92 13.63
N ASN A 175 -3.80 11.20 12.74
CA ASN A 175 -2.35 11.29 12.64
C ASN A 175 -1.88 12.70 12.24
N ILE A 176 -2.52 13.31 11.24
CA ILE A 176 -2.20 14.67 10.79
C ILE A 176 -2.36 15.66 11.94
N THR A 177 -3.48 15.61 12.68
CA THR A 177 -3.70 16.54 13.80
C THR A 177 -2.65 16.41 14.90
N GLN A 178 -2.17 15.19 15.15
CA GLN A 178 -1.11 14.92 16.12
C GLN A 178 0.24 15.49 15.65
N ASP A 179 0.61 15.21 14.39
CA ASP A 179 1.89 15.62 13.82
C ASP A 179 1.98 17.14 13.69
N VAL A 180 0.89 17.80 13.28
CA VAL A 180 0.81 19.27 13.17
C VAL A 180 0.99 19.92 14.53
N ARG A 181 0.35 19.40 15.59
CA ARG A 181 0.49 19.96 16.95
C ARG A 181 1.94 19.93 17.43
N ALA A 182 2.61 18.79 17.26
CA ALA A 182 4.02 18.65 17.65
C ALA A 182 4.93 19.56 16.81
N SER A 183 4.72 19.60 15.49
CA SER A 183 5.50 20.41 14.56
C SER A 183 5.31 21.91 14.78
N TYR A 184 4.09 22.35 15.10
CA TYR A 184 3.77 23.75 15.41
C TYR A 184 4.60 24.28 16.57
N TRP A 185 4.57 23.60 17.72
CA TRP A 185 5.32 24.05 18.91
C TRP A 185 6.84 23.98 18.71
N ARG A 186 7.34 23.02 17.93
CA ARG A 186 8.76 22.97 17.54
C ARG A 186 9.13 24.14 16.62
N ALA A 187 8.29 24.48 15.64
CA ALA A 187 8.51 25.61 14.75
C ALA A 187 8.49 26.95 15.51
N VAL A 188 7.55 27.14 16.43
CA VAL A 188 7.47 28.32 17.31
C VAL A 188 8.77 28.48 18.12
N SER A 189 9.26 27.39 18.73
CA SER A 189 10.52 27.38 19.47
C SER A 189 11.73 27.69 18.57
N ALA A 190 11.81 27.03 17.41
CA ALA A 190 12.90 27.19 16.47
C ALA A 190 13.01 28.63 15.96
N GLU A 191 11.90 29.22 15.53
CA GLU A 191 11.86 30.60 15.04
C GLU A 191 12.36 31.57 16.10
N ARG A 192 11.87 31.44 17.34
CA ARG A 192 12.32 32.27 18.47
C ARG A 192 13.80 32.07 18.79
N LEU A 193 14.27 30.84 18.93
CA LEU A 193 15.64 30.55 19.33
C LEU A 193 16.66 30.94 18.25
N LEU A 194 16.32 30.80 16.97
CA LEU A 194 17.18 31.21 15.86
C LEU A 194 17.48 32.71 15.87
N THR A 195 16.54 33.56 16.32
CA THR A 195 16.79 35.00 16.50
C THR A 195 17.86 35.29 17.56
N LYS A 196 18.04 34.41 18.56
CA LYS A 196 19.03 34.55 19.63
C LYS A 196 20.36 33.85 19.31
N ILE A 197 20.33 32.73 18.60
CA ILE A 197 21.52 31.94 18.25
C ILE A 197 22.41 32.68 17.25
N ASN A 198 21.84 33.31 16.22
CA ASN A 198 22.62 33.97 15.17
C ASN A 198 23.52 35.10 15.73
N PRO A 199 23.02 36.03 16.58
CA PRO A 199 23.88 37.00 17.26
C PRO A 199 24.96 36.37 18.15
N LEU A 200 24.64 35.28 18.85
CA LEU A 200 25.61 34.62 19.74
C LEU A 200 26.73 33.91 18.94
N ILE A 201 26.42 33.36 17.76
CA ILE A 201 27.43 32.83 16.83
C ILE A 201 28.39 33.94 16.39
N GLN A 202 27.85 35.11 16.01
CA GLN A 202 28.63 36.27 15.62
C GLN A 202 29.55 36.71 16.77
N GLN A 203 28.99 36.91 17.97
CA GLN A 203 29.74 37.30 19.16
C GLN A 203 30.86 36.31 19.51
N THR A 204 30.59 35.00 19.38
CA THR A 204 31.58 33.93 19.65
C THR A 204 32.70 33.94 18.63
N THR A 205 32.39 34.20 17.35
CA THR A 205 33.36 34.26 16.26
C THR A 205 34.26 35.49 16.39
N GLU A 206 33.68 36.65 16.75
CA GLU A 206 34.44 37.87 17.06
C GLU A 206 35.37 37.65 18.27
N ALA A 207 34.88 37.01 19.33
CA ALA A 207 35.70 36.67 20.50
C ALA A 207 36.86 35.72 20.16
N LEU A 208 36.65 34.78 19.22
CA LEU A 208 37.67 33.85 18.76
C LEU A 208 38.75 34.58 17.95
N GLN A 209 38.34 35.47 17.04
CA GLN A 209 39.26 36.31 16.27
C GLN A 209 40.12 37.18 17.20
N ASN A 210 39.49 37.86 18.16
CA ASN A 210 40.20 38.67 19.17
C ASN A 210 41.19 37.83 19.98
N SER A 211 40.84 36.60 20.34
CA SER A 211 41.75 35.71 21.07
C SER A 211 42.97 35.27 20.25
N ARG A 212 42.82 35.10 18.92
CA ARG A 212 43.95 34.82 18.01
C ARG A 212 44.88 36.02 17.88
N GLU A 213 44.33 37.23 17.86
CA GLU A 213 45.14 38.44 17.89
C GLU A 213 45.93 38.59 19.19
N ILE A 214 45.30 38.28 20.34
CA ILE A 214 45.97 38.30 21.65
C ILE A 214 47.14 37.32 21.71
N GLU A 215 46.97 36.12 21.13
CA GLU A 215 48.02 35.11 21.03
C GLU A 215 49.17 35.58 20.14
N THR A 216 48.88 36.01 18.91
CA THR A 216 49.89 36.43 17.92
C THR A 216 50.67 37.66 18.36
N LYS A 217 50.01 38.59 19.06
CA LYS A 217 50.64 39.79 19.66
C LYS A 217 51.28 39.52 21.02
N GLN A 218 51.24 38.27 21.52
CA GLN A 218 51.79 37.85 22.82
C GLN A 218 51.29 38.70 24.01
N LEU A 219 50.03 39.14 23.96
CA LEU A 219 49.43 39.98 25.00
C LEU A 219 48.98 39.17 26.23
N ARG A 220 48.99 37.84 26.14
CA ARG A 220 48.73 36.88 27.23
C ARG A 220 49.61 35.64 27.07
N SER A 221 49.62 34.79 28.09
CA SER A 221 50.24 33.46 28.02
C SER A 221 49.67 32.68 26.82
N PRO A 222 50.52 32.12 25.93
CA PRO A 222 50.06 31.35 24.77
C PRO A 222 49.10 30.22 25.14
N LEU A 223 49.37 29.52 26.24
CA LEU A 223 48.54 28.42 26.70
C LEU A 223 47.13 28.88 27.14
N GLU A 224 47.04 30.02 27.82
CA GLU A 224 45.73 30.59 28.23
C GLU A 224 44.92 31.04 27.02
N ALA A 225 45.56 31.67 26.03
CA ALA A 225 44.91 32.05 24.78
C ALA A 225 44.40 30.82 24.01
N LEU A 226 45.19 29.74 23.94
CA LEU A 226 44.78 28.50 23.28
C LEU A 226 43.62 27.79 24.00
N TYR A 227 43.60 27.77 25.34
CA TYR A 227 42.45 27.22 26.08
C TYR A 227 41.17 28.02 25.84
N TYR A 228 41.28 29.35 25.82
CA TYR A 228 40.16 30.23 25.50
C TYR A 228 39.64 30.00 24.07
N GLN A 229 40.54 29.85 23.09
CA GLN A 229 40.16 29.51 21.72
C GLN A 229 39.45 28.15 21.62
N ARG A 230 39.95 27.13 22.32
CA ARG A 230 39.31 25.79 22.33
C ARG A 230 37.88 25.88 22.86
N GLU A 231 37.67 26.56 23.98
CA GLU A 231 36.33 26.68 24.58
C GLU A 231 35.36 27.42 23.64
N LEU A 232 35.82 28.51 22.99
CA LEU A 232 35.02 29.21 22.00
C LEU A 232 34.69 28.35 20.77
N LEU A 233 35.64 27.52 20.31
CA LEU A 233 35.40 26.59 19.21
C LEU A 233 34.38 25.52 19.59
N ASP A 234 34.41 25.01 20.83
CA ASP A 234 33.40 24.07 21.33
C ASP A 234 32.01 24.72 21.42
N ILE A 235 31.93 25.95 21.90
CA ILE A 235 30.68 26.73 21.92
C ILE A 235 30.17 26.98 20.49
N LEU A 236 31.05 27.39 19.57
CA LEU A 236 30.69 27.65 18.18
C LEU A 236 30.15 26.38 17.51
N ARG A 237 30.80 25.24 17.74
CA ARG A 237 30.33 23.92 17.26
C ARG A 237 28.95 23.58 17.82
N ALA A 238 28.73 23.80 19.12
CA ALA A 238 27.42 23.55 19.75
C ALA A 238 26.33 24.47 19.18
N LEU A 239 26.61 25.76 18.98
CA LEU A 239 25.67 26.72 18.38
C LEU A 239 25.34 26.38 16.92
N GLN A 240 26.34 25.96 16.14
CA GLN A 240 26.14 25.53 14.76
C GLN A 240 25.28 24.27 14.68
N SER A 241 25.54 23.28 15.54
CA SER A 241 24.70 22.08 15.65
C SER A 241 23.26 22.45 16.01
N LEU A 242 23.09 23.28 17.04
CA LEU A 242 21.77 23.71 17.48
C LEU A 242 21.01 24.48 16.38
N ARG A 243 21.71 25.37 15.66
CA ARG A 243 21.13 26.07 14.51
C ARG A 243 20.67 25.09 13.43
N GLN A 244 21.52 24.11 13.09
CA GLN A 244 21.20 23.11 12.08
C GLN A 244 19.95 22.29 12.46
N ASP A 245 19.84 21.89 13.73
CA ASP A 245 18.69 21.13 14.24
C ASP A 245 17.38 21.94 14.17
N LEU A 246 17.44 23.26 14.35
CA LEU A 246 16.27 24.13 14.36
C LEU A 246 15.84 24.62 12.96
N MET A 247 16.76 24.69 12.00
CA MET A 247 16.47 25.23 10.65
C MET A 247 15.39 24.45 9.89
N GLY A 248 15.18 23.17 10.22
CA GLY A 248 14.19 22.31 9.56
C GLY A 248 12.76 22.44 10.10
N ALA A 249 12.58 22.88 11.36
CA ALA A 249 11.30 22.76 12.06
C ALA A 249 10.15 23.54 11.38
N LYS A 250 10.42 24.76 10.90
CA LYS A 250 9.42 25.56 10.17
C LYS A 250 9.06 24.94 8.82
N THR A 251 10.04 24.35 8.13
CA THR A 251 9.80 23.64 6.85
C THR A 251 8.98 22.38 7.05
N GLU A 252 9.20 21.64 8.15
CA GLU A 252 8.40 20.47 8.52
C GLU A 252 6.93 20.86 8.73
N LEU A 253 6.67 21.93 9.50
CA LEU A 253 5.32 22.45 9.68
C LEU A 253 4.69 22.87 8.34
N THR A 254 5.45 23.62 7.52
CA THR A 254 5.03 24.08 6.19
C THR A 254 4.54 22.92 5.32
N SER A 255 5.27 21.80 5.34
CA SER A 255 4.89 20.58 4.62
C SER A 255 3.58 19.98 5.14
N LEU A 256 3.38 19.92 6.46
CA LEU A 256 2.19 19.33 7.07
C LEU A 256 0.93 20.16 6.81
N ILE A 257 1.05 21.49 6.82
CA ILE A 257 -0.07 22.42 6.58
C ILE A 257 -0.34 22.66 5.08
N GLY A 258 0.36 21.95 4.20
CA GLY A 258 0.12 21.94 2.75
C GLY A 258 0.64 23.18 2.01
N LEU A 259 1.64 23.86 2.56
CA LEU A 259 2.28 25.02 1.94
C LEU A 259 3.57 24.63 1.20
N LYS A 260 3.96 25.45 0.22
CA LYS A 260 5.23 25.27 -0.49
C LYS A 260 6.41 25.59 0.44
N PRO A 261 7.47 24.77 0.46
CA PRO A 261 8.68 25.10 1.22
C PRO A 261 9.22 26.50 0.88
N GLY A 262 9.50 27.28 1.91
CA GLY A 262 10.01 28.66 1.77
C GLY A 262 8.94 29.75 1.64
N THR A 263 7.65 29.43 1.70
CA THR A 263 6.59 30.46 1.83
C THR A 263 6.78 31.25 3.12
N PRO A 264 6.85 32.59 3.07
CA PRO A 264 6.98 33.41 4.27
C PRO A 264 5.65 33.47 5.03
N PHE A 265 5.70 33.24 6.34
CA PHE A 265 4.60 33.46 7.28
C PHE A 265 5.14 33.62 8.69
N GLU A 266 4.34 34.19 9.58
CA GLU A 266 4.67 34.35 10.99
C GLU A 266 3.76 33.47 11.86
N LEU A 267 4.30 32.95 12.95
CA LEU A 267 3.58 32.12 13.92
C LEU A 267 3.16 32.99 15.11
N ALA A 268 1.88 32.89 15.50
CA ALA A 268 1.30 33.77 16.53
C ALA A 268 2.02 33.69 17.89
N ASP A 269 2.46 32.49 18.29
CA ASP A 269 3.02 32.22 19.62
C ASP A 269 4.52 32.52 19.77
N VAL A 270 5.21 33.00 18.72
CA VAL A 270 6.67 33.26 18.76
C VAL A 270 7.01 34.39 19.75
N ASN A 271 6.23 35.47 19.72
CA ASN A 271 6.51 36.70 20.46
C ASN A 271 5.82 36.75 21.84
N SER A 272 4.84 35.90 22.10
CA SER A 272 4.08 35.87 23.36
C SER A 272 3.70 34.45 23.74
N PRO A 273 4.70 33.58 23.98
CA PRO A 273 4.47 32.17 24.19
C PRO A 273 3.74 31.95 25.52
N LYS A 274 2.48 31.53 25.45
CA LYS A 274 1.75 31.04 26.62
C LYS A 274 2.03 29.55 26.75
N TYR A 275 2.30 29.10 27.98
CA TYR A 275 2.56 27.70 28.28
C TYR A 275 1.49 27.13 29.22
N PRO A 276 0.19 27.19 28.87
CA PRO A 276 -0.83 26.52 29.67
C PRO A 276 -0.51 25.03 29.71
N VAL A 277 -0.52 24.47 30.92
CA VAL A 277 -0.45 23.03 31.13
C VAL A 277 -1.88 22.52 30.96
N PRO A 278 -2.17 21.72 29.92
CA PRO A 278 -3.52 21.20 29.73
C PRO A 278 -3.80 20.17 30.82
N GLU A 279 -4.99 20.22 31.41
CA GLU A 279 -5.45 19.26 32.42
C GLU A 279 -6.31 18.17 31.77
N LEU A 280 -6.14 16.93 32.23
CA LEU A 280 -6.94 15.78 31.78
C LEU A 280 -8.04 15.51 32.82
N HIS A 281 -9.29 15.70 32.41
CA HIS A 281 -10.47 15.55 33.26
C HIS A 281 -11.23 14.22 33.04
N ILE A 282 -10.64 13.28 32.30
CA ILE A 282 -11.28 12.03 31.90
C ILE A 282 -10.62 10.86 32.64
N GLU A 283 -11.44 10.01 33.25
CA GLU A 283 -10.99 8.81 33.96
C GLU A 283 -10.59 7.68 33.00
N LEU A 284 -9.65 6.83 33.40
CA LEU A 284 -9.06 5.81 32.52
C LEU A 284 -10.07 4.79 32.02
N GLU A 285 -10.98 4.36 32.87
CA GLU A 285 -12.04 3.42 32.51
C GLU A 285 -12.92 4.00 31.39
N GLN A 286 -13.23 5.30 31.45
CA GLN A 286 -13.97 5.98 30.40
C GLN A 286 -13.12 6.12 29.11
N MET A 287 -11.82 6.36 29.23
CA MET A 287 -10.92 6.38 28.06
C MET A 287 -10.87 5.02 27.36
N GLU A 288 -10.83 3.93 28.11
CA GLU A 288 -10.84 2.55 27.59
C GLU A 288 -12.14 2.24 26.85
N GLU A 289 -13.29 2.57 27.45
CA GLU A 289 -14.60 2.36 26.85
C GLU A 289 -14.74 3.11 25.53
N LEU A 290 -14.41 4.40 25.53
CA LEU A 290 -14.45 5.23 24.32
C LEU A 290 -13.50 4.69 23.25
N ALA A 291 -12.28 4.31 23.63
CA ALA A 291 -11.32 3.76 22.69
C ALA A 291 -11.82 2.47 22.03
N LEU A 292 -12.48 1.58 22.79
CA LEU A 292 -13.04 0.35 22.24
C LEU A 292 -14.21 0.59 21.27
N GLN A 293 -14.96 1.67 21.45
CA GLN A 293 -16.13 2.01 20.65
C GLN A 293 -15.79 2.87 19.41
N GLN A 294 -14.87 3.81 19.56
CA GLN A 294 -14.68 4.88 18.58
C GLN A 294 -13.36 4.77 17.80
N ARG A 295 -12.43 3.87 18.17
CA ARG A 295 -11.17 3.77 17.42
C ARG A 295 -11.39 3.25 16.00
N PRO A 296 -10.90 3.95 14.96
CA PRO A 296 -11.07 3.53 13.58
C PRO A 296 -10.57 2.10 13.30
N GLU A 297 -9.45 1.70 13.92
CA GLU A 297 -8.87 0.36 13.76
C GLU A 297 -9.78 -0.74 14.30
N LEU A 298 -10.58 -0.47 15.35
CA LEU A 298 -11.54 -1.43 15.89
C LEU A 298 -12.82 -1.46 15.07
N ILE A 299 -13.32 -0.30 14.65
CA ILE A 299 -14.47 -0.19 13.76
C ILE A 299 -14.19 -0.94 12.44
N GLU A 300 -12.98 -0.83 11.89
CA GLU A 300 -12.53 -1.63 10.73
C GLU A 300 -12.68 -3.14 10.99
N THR A 301 -12.30 -3.63 12.17
CA THR A 301 -12.49 -5.07 12.50
C THR A 301 -13.95 -5.51 12.55
N HIS A 302 -14.87 -4.60 12.92
CA HIS A 302 -16.30 -4.88 12.92
C HIS A 302 -16.85 -5.04 11.48
N TYR A 303 -16.45 -4.16 10.56
CA TYR A 303 -16.79 -4.31 9.14
C TYR A 303 -16.12 -5.54 8.51
N GLN A 304 -14.86 -5.83 8.87
CA GLN A 304 -14.17 -7.03 8.40
C GLN A 304 -14.88 -8.32 8.83
N LYS A 305 -15.49 -8.34 10.03
CA LYS A 305 -16.35 -9.44 10.48
C LYS A 305 -17.61 -9.57 9.62
N ARG A 306 -18.27 -8.47 9.28
CA ARG A 306 -19.45 -8.47 8.40
C ARG A 306 -19.10 -8.98 6.99
N ILE A 307 -18.01 -8.49 6.41
CA ILE A 307 -17.48 -8.97 5.12
C ILE A 307 -17.22 -10.48 5.19
N SER A 308 -16.56 -10.97 6.24
CA SER A 308 -16.29 -12.39 6.42
C SER A 308 -17.57 -13.23 6.51
N ALA A 309 -18.60 -12.75 7.18
CA ALA A 309 -19.89 -13.43 7.25
C ALA A 309 -20.61 -13.42 5.88
N ALA A 310 -20.56 -12.31 5.15
CA ALA A 310 -21.09 -12.20 3.80
C ALA A 310 -20.35 -13.12 2.81
N GLU A 311 -19.03 -13.26 2.90
CA GLU A 311 -18.25 -14.20 2.09
C GLU A 311 -18.66 -15.64 2.35
N THR A 312 -18.88 -16.03 3.61
CA THR A 312 -19.43 -17.35 3.94
C THR A 312 -20.82 -17.55 3.32
N LYS A 313 -21.70 -16.54 3.41
CA LYS A 313 -23.03 -16.59 2.80
C LYS A 313 -22.95 -16.73 1.28
N ALA A 314 -22.06 -15.98 0.61
CA ALA A 314 -21.83 -16.10 -0.82
C ALA A 314 -21.33 -17.50 -1.19
N ALA A 315 -20.36 -18.04 -0.45
CA ALA A 315 -19.82 -19.38 -0.71
C ALA A 315 -20.86 -20.51 -0.56
N ILE A 316 -21.87 -20.31 0.31
CA ILE A 316 -23.01 -21.23 0.47
C ILE A 316 -24.04 -21.03 -0.66
N LEU A 317 -24.37 -19.77 -1.01
CA LEU A 317 -25.28 -19.47 -2.12
C LEU A 317 -24.77 -20.06 -3.44
N ASP A 318 -23.47 -19.95 -3.69
CA ASP A 318 -22.76 -20.52 -4.84
C ASP A 318 -22.93 -22.05 -5.00
N LEU A 319 -23.39 -22.77 -3.97
CA LEU A 319 -23.68 -24.22 -4.04
C LEU A 319 -25.09 -24.54 -4.56
N LEU A 320 -25.97 -23.53 -4.67
CA LEU A 320 -27.37 -23.70 -5.10
C LEU A 320 -27.47 -23.83 -6.63
N PRO A 321 -28.55 -24.43 -7.17
CA PRO A 321 -28.81 -24.41 -8.60
C PRO A 321 -29.01 -22.97 -9.11
N GLY A 322 -28.39 -22.64 -10.24
CA GLY A 322 -28.62 -21.40 -10.97
C GLY A 322 -29.89 -21.50 -11.83
N ILE A 323 -30.70 -20.44 -11.85
CA ILE A 323 -31.87 -20.31 -12.72
C ILE A 323 -31.61 -19.16 -13.66
N ASN A 324 -31.48 -19.46 -14.96
CA ASN A 324 -31.27 -18.50 -16.02
C ASN A 324 -32.57 -18.27 -16.80
N LEU A 325 -33.05 -17.03 -16.81
CA LEU A 325 -34.22 -16.59 -17.57
C LEU A 325 -33.76 -15.82 -18.79
N THR A 326 -34.22 -16.21 -19.98
CA THR A 326 -33.87 -15.55 -21.23
C THR A 326 -35.14 -15.13 -21.97
N ALA A 327 -35.09 -13.94 -22.57
CA ALA A 327 -36.12 -13.46 -23.47
C ALA A 327 -35.46 -12.64 -24.57
N GLY A 328 -35.80 -12.87 -25.83
CA GLY A 328 -35.14 -12.14 -26.90
C GLY A 328 -35.90 -12.18 -28.21
N VAL A 329 -35.59 -11.18 -29.04
CA VAL A 329 -35.98 -11.12 -30.44
C VAL A 329 -34.76 -11.42 -31.29
N TYR A 330 -34.95 -12.25 -32.30
CA TYR A 330 -33.88 -12.79 -33.14
C TYR A 330 -34.27 -12.62 -34.60
N LYS A 331 -33.26 -12.40 -35.43
CA LYS A 331 -33.38 -12.34 -36.88
C LYS A 331 -32.21 -13.08 -37.50
N ASP A 332 -32.48 -13.89 -38.52
CA ASP A 332 -31.50 -14.63 -39.30
C ASP A 332 -31.78 -14.40 -40.79
N SER A 333 -30.76 -14.03 -41.56
CA SER A 333 -30.90 -13.79 -43.01
C SER A 333 -31.02 -15.07 -43.83
N ASN A 334 -30.99 -16.25 -43.20
CA ASN A 334 -31.10 -17.54 -43.88
C ASN A 334 -32.43 -17.66 -44.67
N ASP A 335 -32.35 -17.68 -45.99
CA ASP A 335 -33.50 -17.80 -46.91
C ASP A 335 -34.24 -19.14 -46.83
N TYR A 336 -33.61 -20.17 -46.24
CA TYR A 336 -34.26 -21.47 -46.03
C TYR A 336 -35.18 -21.51 -44.79
N MET A 337 -35.20 -20.45 -43.95
CA MET A 337 -36.13 -20.34 -42.83
C MET A 337 -37.47 -19.75 -43.28
N LEU A 338 -38.58 -20.41 -42.90
CA LEU A 338 -39.92 -19.89 -43.18
C LEU A 338 -40.18 -18.55 -42.46
N ASN A 339 -39.74 -18.43 -41.21
CA ASN A 339 -39.79 -17.20 -40.43
C ASN A 339 -38.34 -16.80 -40.13
N GLN A 340 -37.88 -15.71 -40.74
CA GLN A 340 -36.52 -15.19 -40.57
C GLN A 340 -36.38 -14.37 -39.28
N ASP A 341 -37.49 -14.01 -38.64
CA ASP A 341 -37.56 -13.35 -37.36
C ASP A 341 -38.43 -14.15 -36.38
N TRP A 342 -38.00 -14.21 -35.12
CA TRP A 342 -38.75 -14.89 -34.08
C TRP A 342 -38.46 -14.29 -32.69
N THR A 343 -39.38 -14.54 -31.78
CA THR A 343 -39.20 -14.24 -30.35
C THR A 343 -39.01 -15.55 -29.61
N SER A 344 -38.06 -15.60 -28.69
CA SER A 344 -37.84 -16.75 -27.80
C SER A 344 -37.91 -16.32 -26.35
N MET A 345 -38.50 -17.18 -25.53
CA MET A 345 -38.52 -17.07 -24.07
C MET A 345 -38.15 -18.43 -23.50
N GLY A 346 -37.21 -18.45 -22.56
CA GLY A 346 -36.67 -19.67 -22.01
C GLY A 346 -36.35 -19.54 -20.52
N ALA A 347 -36.41 -20.66 -19.82
CA ALA A 347 -35.88 -20.80 -18.48
C ALA A 347 -35.00 -22.05 -18.44
N GLN A 348 -33.77 -21.89 -17.97
CA GLN A 348 -32.81 -22.98 -17.82
C GLN A 348 -32.39 -23.08 -16.36
N VAL A 349 -32.38 -24.30 -15.84
CA VAL A 349 -31.85 -24.59 -14.50
C VAL A 349 -30.56 -25.38 -14.66
N SER A 350 -29.48 -24.91 -14.04
CA SER A 350 -28.16 -25.56 -14.07
C SER A 350 -27.64 -25.74 -12.65
N TRP A 351 -27.14 -26.94 -12.32
CA TRP A 351 -26.56 -27.23 -11.02
C TRP A 351 -25.33 -28.12 -11.15
N ASN A 352 -24.22 -27.72 -10.53
CA ASN A 352 -23.05 -28.57 -10.43
C ASN A 352 -23.19 -29.50 -9.21
N LEU A 353 -23.54 -30.77 -9.48
CA LEU A 353 -23.77 -31.77 -8.43
C LEU A 353 -22.50 -32.14 -7.65
N PHE A 354 -21.30 -31.87 -8.16
CA PHE A 354 -20.05 -32.14 -7.44
C PHE A 354 -19.79 -31.12 -6.32
N ASP A 355 -20.48 -29.97 -6.32
CA ASP A 355 -20.27 -28.93 -5.30
C ASP A 355 -20.68 -29.38 -3.90
N VAL A 356 -21.56 -30.40 -3.79
CA VAL A 356 -21.94 -31.02 -2.52
C VAL A 356 -20.73 -31.57 -1.75
N PHE A 357 -19.69 -32.04 -2.45
CA PHE A 357 -18.48 -32.57 -1.81
C PHE A 357 -17.60 -31.46 -1.22
N THR A 358 -17.78 -30.22 -1.66
CA THR A 358 -17.01 -29.05 -1.18
C THR A 358 -17.60 -28.44 0.09
N ILE A 359 -18.85 -28.77 0.46
CA ILE A 359 -19.56 -28.14 1.59
C ILE A 359 -18.81 -28.29 2.92
N GLY A 360 -18.24 -29.47 3.19
CA GLY A 360 -17.47 -29.71 4.42
C GLY A 360 -16.12 -28.98 4.45
N ALA A 361 -15.53 -28.69 3.29
CA ALA A 361 -14.33 -27.86 3.20
C ALA A 361 -14.67 -26.36 3.36
N LYS A 362 -15.72 -25.89 2.67
CA LYS A 362 -16.23 -24.51 2.77
C LYS A 362 -16.66 -24.16 4.21
N ASN A 363 -17.35 -25.06 4.92
CA ASN A 363 -17.75 -24.83 6.32
C ASN A 363 -16.56 -24.75 7.28
N ARG A 364 -15.60 -25.70 7.21
CA ARG A 364 -14.38 -25.65 8.04
C ARG A 364 -13.56 -24.39 7.78
N MET A 365 -13.50 -23.95 6.52
CA MET A 365 -12.84 -22.69 6.15
C MET A 365 -13.58 -21.48 6.76
N ALA A 366 -14.91 -21.45 6.69
CA ALA A 366 -15.72 -20.39 7.27
C ALA A 366 -15.56 -20.29 8.79
N GLU A 367 -15.62 -21.42 9.51
CA GLU A 367 -15.38 -21.49 10.96
C GLU A 367 -13.98 -20.99 11.32
N THR A 368 -12.96 -21.41 10.57
CA THR A 368 -11.57 -20.98 10.78
C THR A 368 -11.43 -19.48 10.55
N ARG A 369 -12.09 -18.93 9.52
CA ARG A 369 -12.07 -17.51 9.18
C ARG A 369 -12.79 -16.67 10.25
N GLU A 370 -13.92 -17.14 10.75
CA GLU A 370 -14.64 -16.49 11.85
C GLU A 370 -13.80 -16.46 13.13
N ALA A 371 -13.18 -17.60 13.49
CA ALA A 371 -12.27 -17.68 14.64
C ALA A 371 -11.08 -16.73 14.47
N LEU A 372 -10.49 -16.66 13.27
CA LEU A 372 -9.39 -15.74 12.95
C LEU A 372 -9.80 -14.28 13.14
N VAL A 373 -10.92 -13.85 12.56
CA VAL A 373 -11.42 -12.47 12.70
C VAL A 373 -11.74 -12.15 14.16
N GLY A 374 -12.30 -13.11 14.90
CA GLY A 374 -12.53 -12.98 16.34
C GLY A 374 -11.24 -12.72 17.13
N GLN A 375 -10.18 -13.48 16.85
CA GLN A 375 -8.87 -13.30 17.49
C GLN A 375 -8.18 -12.00 17.07
N GLN A 376 -8.28 -11.62 15.79
CA GLN A 376 -7.76 -10.34 15.30
C GLN A 376 -8.42 -9.15 16.01
N ARG A 377 -9.74 -9.17 16.20
CA ARG A 377 -10.46 -8.14 16.96
C ARG A 377 -10.01 -8.07 18.42
N LEU A 378 -9.86 -9.22 19.09
CA LEU A 378 -9.38 -9.26 20.48
C LEU A 378 -7.94 -8.73 20.61
N ALA A 379 -7.05 -9.11 19.69
CA ALA A 379 -5.68 -8.62 19.65
C ALA A 379 -5.64 -7.10 19.39
N ALA A 380 -6.45 -6.60 18.45
CA ALA A 380 -6.58 -5.17 18.18
C ALA A 380 -7.13 -4.42 19.41
N SER A 381 -8.13 -4.99 20.10
CA SER A 381 -8.70 -4.40 21.33
C SER A 381 -7.64 -4.28 22.43
N MET A 382 -6.87 -5.34 22.67
CA MET A 382 -5.76 -5.34 23.64
C MET A 382 -4.68 -4.33 23.26
N ALA A 383 -4.35 -4.22 21.97
CA ALA A 383 -3.38 -3.24 21.48
C ALA A 383 -3.89 -1.80 21.71
N VAL A 384 -5.16 -1.52 21.43
CA VAL A 384 -5.79 -0.22 21.67
C VAL A 384 -5.80 0.14 23.15
N LEU A 385 -6.22 -0.78 24.03
CA LEU A 385 -6.17 -0.56 25.48
C LEU A 385 -4.73 -0.27 25.95
N THR A 386 -3.76 -1.03 25.46
CA THR A 386 -2.33 -0.78 25.75
C THR A 386 -1.89 0.60 25.29
N GLN A 387 -2.35 1.07 24.12
CA GLN A 387 -2.06 2.40 23.62
C GLN A 387 -2.67 3.50 24.50
N VAL A 388 -3.88 3.31 25.01
CA VAL A 388 -4.55 4.26 25.94
C VAL A 388 -3.74 4.39 27.23
N HIS A 389 -3.38 3.27 27.86
CA HIS A 389 -2.52 3.26 29.06
C HIS A 389 -1.19 3.96 28.81
N LEU A 390 -0.53 3.63 27.70
CA LEU A 390 0.75 4.25 27.34
C LEU A 390 0.61 5.75 27.04
N ALA A 391 -0.51 6.18 26.46
CA ALA A 391 -0.77 7.60 26.21
C ALA A 391 -0.92 8.38 27.52
N ARG A 392 -1.67 7.84 28.49
CA ARG A 392 -1.79 8.43 29.84
C ARG A 392 -0.43 8.54 30.54
N ILE A 393 0.35 7.45 30.58
CA ILE A 393 1.69 7.45 31.19
C ILE A 393 2.60 8.48 30.52
N LYS A 394 2.57 8.57 29.18
CA LYS A 394 3.38 9.53 28.43
C LYS A 394 2.99 10.97 28.75
N TYR A 395 1.70 11.27 28.87
CA TYR A 395 1.22 12.59 29.24
C TYR A 395 1.66 12.99 30.66
N GLU A 396 1.49 12.10 31.64
CA GLU A 396 1.93 12.34 33.01
C GLU A 396 3.46 12.57 33.09
N GLN A 397 4.23 11.78 32.34
CA GLN A 397 5.68 11.93 32.27
C GLN A 397 6.12 13.20 31.54
N ALA A 398 5.43 13.58 30.46
CA ALA A 398 5.68 14.82 29.74
C ALA A 398 5.41 16.04 30.62
N GLY A 399 4.34 16.01 31.42
CA GLY A 399 4.04 17.05 32.41
C GLY A 399 5.16 17.23 33.43
N LYS A 400 5.65 16.13 34.03
CA LYS A 400 6.81 16.16 34.96
C LYS A 400 8.08 16.67 34.29
N SER A 401 8.31 16.29 33.04
CA SER A 401 9.52 16.68 32.29
C SER A 401 9.49 18.17 31.95
N PHE A 402 8.32 18.69 31.56
CA PHE A 402 8.08 20.11 31.34
C PHE A 402 8.26 20.94 32.62
N ASP A 403 7.71 20.49 33.76
CA ASP A 403 7.90 21.14 35.06
C ASP A 403 9.38 21.22 35.46
N LEU A 404 10.12 20.10 35.33
CA LEU A 404 11.55 20.07 35.60
C LEU A 404 12.34 21.01 34.67
N ALA A 405 12.05 20.98 33.37
CA ALA A 405 12.72 21.84 32.40
C ALA A 405 12.41 23.33 32.62
N SER A 406 11.20 23.65 33.06
CA SER A 406 10.80 25.02 33.43
C SER A 406 11.55 25.52 34.66
N LYS A 407 11.67 24.68 35.71
CA LYS A 407 12.48 24.99 36.90
C LYS A 407 13.97 25.13 36.57
N TYR A 408 14.48 24.30 35.67
CA TYR A 408 15.87 24.38 35.22
C TYR A 408 16.13 25.69 34.47
N LEU A 409 15.19 26.10 33.60
CA LEU A 409 15.28 27.38 32.89
C LEU A 409 15.25 28.58 33.83
N ASP A 410 14.38 28.59 34.85
CA ASP A 410 14.35 29.66 35.86
C ASP A 410 15.72 29.85 36.53
N VAL A 411 16.34 28.75 36.95
CA VAL A 411 17.68 28.78 37.57
C VAL A 411 18.73 29.26 36.57
N ALA A 412 18.71 28.77 35.33
CA ALA A 412 19.65 29.20 34.29
C ALA A 412 19.52 30.70 33.96
N GLN A 413 18.29 31.21 33.87
CA GLN A 413 18.04 32.64 33.65
C GLN A 413 18.60 33.49 34.79
N ARG A 414 18.38 33.08 36.04
CA ARG A 414 18.95 33.78 37.21
C ARG A 414 20.48 33.74 37.23
N ILE A 415 21.11 32.63 36.84
CA ILE A 415 22.57 32.53 36.71
C ILE A 415 23.07 33.47 35.60
N SER A 416 22.38 33.49 34.45
CA SER A 416 22.68 34.39 33.34
C SER A 416 22.62 35.86 33.76
N GLU A 417 21.58 36.27 34.48
CA GLU A 417 21.45 37.63 35.03
C GLU A 417 22.60 37.99 35.98
N GLN A 418 22.98 37.09 36.90
CA GLN A 418 24.11 37.30 37.81
C GLN A 418 25.45 37.38 37.06
N THR A 419 25.62 36.58 36.00
CA THR A 419 26.82 36.57 35.17
C THR A 419 26.91 37.87 34.35
N GLN A 420 25.80 38.33 33.78
CA GLN A 420 25.70 39.63 33.10
C GLN A 420 26.04 40.79 34.03
N ASN A 421 25.48 40.81 35.24
CA ASN A 421 25.80 41.82 36.25
C ASN A 421 27.28 41.78 36.66
N SER A 422 27.85 40.59 36.84
CA SER A 422 29.27 40.40 37.17
C SER A 422 30.20 40.89 36.04
N ALA A 423 29.84 40.66 34.78
CA ALA A 423 30.59 41.16 33.64
C ALA A 423 30.53 42.69 33.50
N ARG A 424 29.37 43.32 33.77
CA ARG A 424 29.25 44.79 33.86
C ARG A 424 30.18 45.38 34.93
N MET A 425 30.40 44.64 36.02
CA MET A 425 31.33 44.99 37.09
C MET A 425 32.79 44.59 36.79
N LYS A 426 33.11 44.11 35.58
CA LYS A 426 34.43 43.60 35.17
C LYS A 426 34.96 42.45 36.04
N ARG A 427 34.06 41.67 36.65
CA ARG A 427 34.39 40.51 37.51
C ARG A 427 34.22 39.16 36.83
N ALA A 428 33.52 39.09 35.69
CA ALA A 428 33.36 37.88 34.87
C ALA A 428 33.99 38.07 33.49
N SER A 429 34.49 36.98 32.90
CA SER A 429 35.08 36.98 31.56
C SER A 429 34.00 37.06 30.47
N ASN A 430 34.36 37.57 29.30
CA ASN A 430 33.48 37.50 28.12
C ASN A 430 33.16 36.05 27.73
N LEU A 431 34.08 35.11 27.98
CA LEU A 431 33.81 33.68 27.78
C LEU A 431 32.76 33.14 28.76
N ASP A 432 32.76 33.59 30.01
CA ASP A 432 31.75 33.17 30.98
C ASP A 432 30.36 33.64 30.54
N LEU A 433 30.26 34.87 30.01
CA LEU A 433 29.01 35.38 29.43
C LEU A 433 28.54 34.57 28.21
N ILE A 434 29.44 34.30 27.27
CA ILE A 434 29.10 33.54 26.06
C ILE A 434 28.66 32.13 26.43
N ARG A 435 29.40 31.47 27.34
CA ARG A 435 29.08 30.13 27.83
C ARG A 435 27.72 30.10 28.52
N GLU A 436 27.44 31.08 29.38
CA GLU A 436 26.17 31.12 30.10
C GLU A 436 24.98 31.48 29.19
N SER A 437 25.23 32.29 28.16
CA SER A 437 24.23 32.55 27.10
C SER A 437 23.89 31.26 26.34
N LEU A 438 24.89 30.44 25.98
CA LEU A 438 24.64 29.11 25.39
C LEU A 438 23.86 28.20 26.34
N ASN A 439 24.26 28.12 27.62
CA ASN A 439 23.57 27.28 28.61
C ASN A 439 22.10 27.69 28.76
N THR A 440 21.82 29.00 28.80
CA THR A 440 20.47 29.55 28.87
C THR A 440 19.67 29.18 27.62
N LEU A 441 20.24 29.30 26.41
CA LEU A 441 19.58 28.89 25.17
C LEU A 441 19.26 27.39 25.14
N LEU A 442 20.17 26.54 25.62
CA LEU A 442 19.93 25.10 25.75
C LEU A 442 18.84 24.80 26.78
N ALA A 443 18.77 25.55 27.88
CA ALA A 443 17.70 25.44 28.86
C ALA A 443 16.34 25.84 28.26
N GLU A 444 16.30 26.95 27.52
CA GLU A 444 15.09 27.41 26.82
C GLU A 444 14.60 26.36 25.82
N LEU A 445 15.51 25.82 25.00
CA LEU A 445 15.21 24.74 24.06
C LEU A 445 14.64 23.52 24.76
N ARG A 446 15.29 23.04 25.84
CA ARG A 446 14.81 21.86 26.58
C ARG A 446 13.40 22.05 27.13
N ARG A 447 13.11 23.23 27.66
CA ARG A 447 11.76 23.60 28.13
C ARG A 447 10.77 23.56 26.98
N ASP A 448 11.11 24.17 25.85
CA ASP A 448 10.23 24.24 24.69
C ASP A 448 9.95 22.86 24.07
N VAL A 449 10.97 22.02 23.92
CA VAL A 449 10.82 20.64 23.44
C VAL A 449 9.93 19.85 24.40
N SER A 450 10.17 19.98 25.72
CA SER A 450 9.34 19.30 26.73
C SER A 450 7.88 19.79 26.68
N TYR A 451 7.65 21.06 26.34
CA TYR A 451 6.30 21.59 26.15
C TYR A 451 5.63 21.06 24.89
N ALA A 452 6.35 21.00 23.78
CA ALA A 452 5.85 20.39 22.54
C ALA A 452 5.47 18.92 22.76
N ASP A 453 6.27 18.19 23.55
CA ASP A 453 5.99 16.80 23.92
C ASP A 453 4.77 16.68 24.87
N LEU A 454 4.60 17.62 25.81
CA LEU A 454 3.39 17.71 26.65
C LEU A 454 2.13 17.95 25.81
N GLN A 455 2.17 18.92 24.90
CA GLN A 455 1.06 19.22 24.00
C GLN A 455 0.73 18.04 23.08
N ASN A 456 1.75 17.38 22.53
CA ASN A 456 1.59 16.21 21.69
C ASN A 456 0.99 15.02 22.47
N SER A 457 1.52 14.74 23.66
CA SER A 457 0.99 13.64 24.51
C SER A 457 -0.44 13.89 24.97
N TYR A 458 -0.81 15.14 25.25
CA TYR A 458 -2.18 15.53 25.53
C TYR A 458 -3.11 15.27 24.34
N GLY A 459 -2.78 15.78 23.14
CA GLY A 459 -3.56 15.51 21.93
C GLY A 459 -3.66 14.01 21.60
N ARG A 460 -2.58 13.27 21.87
CA ARG A 460 -2.53 11.82 21.67
C ARG A 460 -3.52 11.07 22.55
N ILE A 461 -3.90 11.57 23.73
CA ILE A 461 -4.94 10.93 24.56
C ILE A 461 -6.30 10.95 23.87
N TYR A 462 -6.65 12.01 23.13
CA TYR A 462 -7.92 12.09 22.42
C TYR A 462 -7.93 11.20 21.17
N VAL A 463 -6.83 11.19 20.41
CA VAL A 463 -6.64 10.25 19.29
C VAL A 463 -6.67 8.80 19.78
N THR A 464 -5.89 8.51 20.82
CA THR A 464 -6.14 7.59 21.94
C THR A 464 -7.51 6.93 22.09
N MET A 465 -8.50 7.78 22.33
CA MET A 465 -9.88 7.41 22.60
C MET A 465 -10.70 7.30 21.31
N GLY A 466 -10.14 7.68 20.16
CA GLY A 466 -10.86 7.77 18.91
C GLY A 466 -11.82 8.95 18.86
N VAL A 467 -11.55 10.03 19.60
CA VAL A 467 -12.38 11.25 19.58
C VAL A 467 -11.91 12.15 18.44
N ASP A 468 -12.85 12.64 17.63
CA ASP A 468 -12.49 13.49 16.48
C ASP A 468 -12.38 14.95 16.87
N LEU A 469 -11.36 15.62 16.31
CA LEU A 469 -11.20 17.07 16.41
C LEU A 469 -12.07 17.83 15.41
N LEU A 470 -12.44 17.21 14.28
CA LEU A 470 -13.14 17.89 13.18
C LEU A 470 -14.65 17.63 13.13
N PRO A 471 -15.47 18.61 12.73
CA PRO A 471 -16.90 18.40 12.49
C PRO A 471 -17.11 17.44 11.30
N VAL A 472 -18.29 16.83 11.19
CA VAL A 472 -18.57 15.82 10.13
C VAL A 472 -18.42 16.39 8.71
N ASN A 473 -18.81 17.66 8.49
CA ASN A 473 -18.77 18.31 7.17
C ASN A 473 -17.61 19.32 7.03
N TYR A 474 -16.46 19.05 7.66
CA TYR A 474 -15.32 19.97 7.66
C TYR A 474 -14.78 20.32 6.26
N THR A 475 -15.08 19.53 5.22
CA THR A 475 -14.63 19.76 3.84
C THR A 475 -15.33 20.91 3.14
N GLU A 476 -16.49 21.35 3.63
CA GLU A 476 -17.30 22.45 3.07
C GLU A 476 -17.07 23.77 3.81
N ALA A 477 -16.44 23.72 4.98
CA ALA A 477 -16.19 24.89 5.81
C ALA A 477 -15.09 25.78 5.22
N SER A 478 -15.24 27.09 5.38
CA SER A 478 -14.14 28.03 5.10
C SER A 478 -13.00 27.81 6.09
N LEU A 479 -11.78 28.23 5.72
CA LEU A 479 -10.61 28.09 6.60
C LEU A 479 -10.82 28.78 7.96
N SER A 480 -11.40 29.98 7.96
CA SER A 480 -11.68 30.73 9.18
C SER A 480 -12.71 30.04 10.07
N ASP A 481 -13.78 29.52 9.47
CA ASP A 481 -14.83 28.83 10.22
C ASP A 481 -14.32 27.52 10.81
N LEU A 482 -13.53 26.76 10.04
CA LEU A 482 -12.93 25.53 10.52
C LEU A 482 -11.92 25.79 11.64
N SER A 483 -11.11 26.85 11.52
CA SER A 483 -10.18 27.26 12.58
C SER A 483 -10.93 27.60 13.88
N ALA A 484 -12.03 28.36 13.80
CA ALA A 484 -12.83 28.70 14.97
C ALA A 484 -13.45 27.45 15.63
N GLN A 485 -14.02 26.55 14.82
CA GLN A 485 -14.62 25.30 15.31
C GLN A 485 -13.59 24.36 15.96
N ILE A 486 -12.37 24.32 15.42
CA ILE A 486 -11.27 23.58 16.05
C ILE A 486 -10.93 24.18 17.41
N GLY A 487 -10.80 25.51 17.50
CA GLY A 487 -10.54 26.21 18.76
C GLY A 487 -11.59 25.92 19.82
N ASP A 488 -12.88 26.07 19.47
CA ASP A 488 -14.01 25.77 20.37
C ASP A 488 -13.96 24.33 20.89
N ARG A 489 -13.57 23.39 20.04
CA ARG A 489 -13.50 21.97 20.43
C ARG A 489 -12.30 21.66 21.30
N LEU A 490 -11.16 22.31 21.08
CA LEU A 490 -10.01 22.20 21.98
C LEU A 490 -10.33 22.75 23.37
N ASP A 491 -11.10 23.83 23.44
CA ASP A 491 -11.60 24.38 24.70
C ASP A 491 -12.57 23.44 25.41
N GLN A 492 -13.46 22.76 24.67
CA GLN A 492 -14.33 21.71 25.22
C GLN A 492 -13.53 20.53 25.77
N TRP A 493 -12.53 20.05 25.02
CA TRP A 493 -11.62 18.99 25.48
C TRP A 493 -10.91 19.40 26.77
N GLN A 494 -10.45 20.64 26.86
CA GLN A 494 -9.81 21.15 28.08
C GLN A 494 -10.75 21.11 29.29
N LYS A 495 -12.06 21.32 29.10
CA LYS A 495 -13.09 21.21 30.15
C LYS A 495 -13.52 19.77 30.45
N GLY A 496 -13.02 18.78 29.71
CA GLY A 496 -13.48 17.39 29.81
C GLY A 496 -14.81 17.12 29.11
N GLU A 497 -15.30 18.06 28.31
CA GLU A 497 -16.53 17.93 27.54
C GLU A 497 -16.26 17.14 26.26
N LEU A 498 -16.59 15.86 26.28
CA LEU A 498 -16.53 15.00 25.11
C LEU A 498 -17.90 15.01 24.42
N THR A 499 -18.05 15.79 23.34
CA THR A 499 -19.21 15.63 22.47
C THR A 499 -19.09 14.29 21.75
N PRO A 500 -20.02 13.33 21.94
CA PRO A 500 -20.08 12.17 21.07
C PRO A 500 -20.31 12.67 19.65
N ILE A 501 -19.57 12.15 18.67
CA ILE A 501 -20.05 12.23 17.30
C ILE A 501 -21.31 11.39 17.29
N ALA A 502 -22.44 12.07 17.22
CA ALA A 502 -23.73 11.44 17.09
C ALA A 502 -23.65 10.46 15.91
N ALA A 503 -23.72 9.17 16.22
CA ALA A 503 -24.00 8.11 15.25
C ALA A 503 -25.24 8.45 14.39
N GLU A 504 -26.09 9.35 14.90
CA GLU A 504 -27.24 9.98 14.25
C GLU A 504 -26.94 10.73 12.94
N LYS A 505 -25.68 11.13 12.66
CA LYS A 505 -25.33 11.84 11.40
C LYS A 505 -24.63 11.00 10.33
N LEU A 506 -24.11 9.80 10.67
CA LEU A 506 -23.62 8.87 9.65
C LEU A 506 -24.79 8.20 8.91
N GLU A 507 -25.89 7.93 9.61
CA GLU A 507 -27.14 7.49 8.98
C GLU A 507 -27.74 8.58 8.08
N ALA A 508 -27.65 9.86 8.49
CA ALA A 508 -28.12 10.99 7.69
C ALA A 508 -27.24 11.25 6.45
N SER A 509 -25.92 11.10 6.52
CA SER A 509 -25.04 11.28 5.35
C SER A 509 -25.12 10.11 4.37
N VAL A 510 -25.26 8.88 4.85
CA VAL A 510 -25.51 7.71 3.98
C VAL A 510 -26.90 7.79 3.34
N SER A 511 -27.90 8.36 4.03
CA SER A 511 -29.23 8.59 3.45
C SER A 511 -29.28 9.80 2.51
N ALA A 512 -28.50 10.86 2.75
CA ALA A 512 -28.45 12.05 1.90
C ALA A 512 -27.71 11.82 0.57
N ILE A 513 -26.71 10.93 0.53
CA ILE A 513 -26.05 10.54 -0.73
C ILE A 513 -27.02 9.80 -1.67
N GLY A 514 -28.09 9.20 -1.16
CA GLY A 514 -29.18 8.64 -1.97
C GLY A 514 -30.13 9.68 -2.61
N GLU A 515 -30.10 10.93 -2.16
CA GLU A 515 -31.00 12.00 -2.62
C GLU A 515 -30.28 13.21 -3.24
N GLU A 516 -29.04 13.53 -2.88
CA GLU A 516 -28.31 14.71 -3.38
C GLU A 516 -27.52 14.50 -4.68
N ASP A 517 -27.33 13.26 -5.16
CA ASP A 517 -26.63 12.98 -6.44
C ASP A 517 -27.58 12.69 -7.62
N ARG A 518 -28.87 13.02 -7.46
CA ARG A 518 -29.87 12.95 -8.56
C ARG A 518 -29.88 14.19 -9.46
N THR A 519 -28.97 15.15 -9.27
CA THR A 519 -28.81 16.28 -10.19
C THR A 519 -27.56 16.05 -11.06
N GLU A 520 -27.79 15.61 -12.29
CA GLU A 520 -26.82 15.28 -13.35
C GLU A 520 -25.82 16.38 -13.78
N ASP A 521 -25.66 17.49 -13.04
CA ASP A 521 -25.01 18.71 -13.57
C ASP A 521 -23.68 19.13 -12.89
N ARG A 522 -23.01 18.28 -12.09
CA ARG A 522 -21.77 18.71 -11.38
C ARG A 522 -20.52 17.84 -11.55
N VAL A 523 -20.55 16.81 -12.39
CA VAL A 523 -19.35 15.98 -12.66
C VAL A 523 -18.54 16.50 -13.87
N GLU A 524 -19.15 17.22 -14.81
CA GLU A 524 -18.43 17.73 -16.00
C GLU A 524 -17.36 18.79 -15.69
N GLU A 525 -17.46 19.52 -14.57
CA GLU A 525 -16.55 20.65 -14.30
C GLU A 525 -15.24 20.27 -13.58
N ARG A 526 -15.03 18.98 -13.21
CA ARG A 526 -13.85 18.57 -12.42
C ARG A 526 -12.86 17.64 -13.12
N VAL A 527 -13.10 17.27 -14.38
CA VAL A 527 -12.16 16.43 -15.16
C VAL A 527 -12.02 16.90 -16.61
N GLN A 528 -11.63 18.17 -16.82
CA GLN A 528 -10.95 18.60 -18.05
C GLN A 528 -9.92 19.67 -17.66
N PRO A 529 -8.65 19.63 -18.14
CA PRO A 529 -8.29 19.31 -19.52
C PRO A 529 -7.00 18.45 -19.67
N VAL A 530 -7.06 17.32 -20.38
CA VAL A 530 -5.81 16.67 -20.92
C VAL A 530 -5.96 16.15 -22.36
N LEU A 531 -7.15 15.86 -22.87
CA LEU A 531 -7.28 15.43 -24.27
C LEU A 531 -7.94 16.50 -25.10
N ASN A 532 -7.14 17.28 -25.81
CA ASN A 532 -7.49 17.85 -27.12
C ASN A 532 -6.25 18.48 -27.75
N GLN A 533 -5.59 17.76 -28.66
CA GLN A 533 -4.97 18.32 -29.88
C GLN A 533 -4.93 17.27 -31.00
N PRO A 534 -4.95 17.70 -32.28
CA PRO A 534 -5.52 16.96 -33.40
C PRO A 534 -4.50 16.13 -34.19
N GLU A 535 -4.99 15.10 -34.88
CA GLU A 535 -4.25 14.26 -35.82
C GLU A 535 -3.93 15.03 -37.11
N ASP A 536 -2.65 15.03 -37.51
CA ASP A 536 -2.21 15.44 -38.84
C ASP A 536 -1.59 14.25 -39.60
N ASN A 537 -2.00 14.17 -40.85
CA ASN A 537 -1.83 13.10 -41.83
C ASN A 537 -0.51 13.24 -42.58
N VAL A 538 0.32 12.18 -42.69
CA VAL A 538 1.48 12.17 -43.62
C VAL A 538 1.70 10.77 -44.23
N ASP A 539 1.50 10.71 -45.55
CA ASP A 539 1.93 9.69 -46.51
C ASP A 539 3.45 9.43 -46.49
N ILE A 540 3.90 8.23 -46.92
CA ILE A 540 5.04 7.98 -47.86
C ILE A 540 5.32 6.45 -48.02
N PRO A 541 5.89 5.98 -49.16
CA PRO A 541 5.61 4.67 -49.75
C PRO A 541 6.80 3.66 -49.84
N SER A 542 6.45 2.45 -50.30
CA SER A 542 7.16 1.53 -51.23
C SER A 542 8.43 0.74 -50.83
N GLY A 543 8.36 -0.58 -51.09
CA GLY A 543 9.44 -1.51 -51.50
C GLY A 543 10.18 -2.23 -50.36
N GLY A 544 10.52 -3.52 -50.38
CA GLY A 544 10.37 -4.61 -51.36
C GLY A 544 11.19 -5.84 -50.93
N VAL A 545 10.69 -7.03 -51.30
CA VAL A 545 11.37 -8.29 -51.73
C VAL A 545 12.27 -9.12 -50.78
N SER A 546 11.92 -10.43 -50.70
CA SER A 546 12.72 -11.66 -50.94
C SER A 546 12.55 -12.71 -49.82
N GLU A 547 11.80 -13.80 -50.06
CA GLU A 547 12.27 -15.12 -50.58
C GLU A 547 13.24 -15.83 -49.61
N ALA A 548 12.83 -16.94 -48.98
CA ALA A 548 12.98 -18.35 -49.40
C ALA A 548 13.50 -19.09 -48.12
N ASP A 549 13.33 -20.37 -47.82
CA ASP A 549 13.07 -21.54 -48.65
C ASP A 549 12.76 -22.75 -47.71
N SER A 550 11.94 -23.69 -48.19
CA SER A 550 12.07 -25.16 -48.08
C SER A 550 12.24 -25.85 -46.69
N ALA A 551 11.76 -27.08 -46.42
CA ALA A 551 10.96 -28.06 -47.14
C ALA A 551 10.67 -29.27 -46.20
N ASN A 552 9.56 -29.95 -46.52
CA ASN A 552 9.24 -31.39 -46.45
C ASN A 552 9.15 -32.10 -45.08
N ASN A 553 8.00 -32.69 -44.72
CA ASN A 553 7.31 -33.90 -45.29
C ASN A 553 8.17 -35.16 -45.09
N ASN A 554 7.70 -36.35 -44.68
CA ASN A 554 6.40 -36.98 -44.93
C ASN A 554 6.32 -38.35 -44.19
N ALA A 555 5.08 -38.82 -43.94
CA ALA A 555 4.58 -40.20 -44.22
C ALA A 555 5.12 -41.42 -43.41
N LEU A 556 4.43 -42.55 -43.19
CA LEU A 556 3.07 -43.08 -43.44
C LEU A 556 2.91 -44.41 -42.64
N ASP A 557 1.67 -44.79 -42.34
CA ASP A 557 1.01 -46.13 -42.26
C ASP A 557 1.70 -47.43 -41.79
N ILE A 558 0.96 -48.25 -41.04
CA ILE A 558 0.29 -49.51 -41.48
C ILE A 558 -0.55 -50.10 -40.32
N ALA A 559 -1.73 -50.64 -40.65
CA ALA A 559 -2.64 -51.41 -39.79
C ALA A 559 -2.45 -52.94 -39.94
N ASP A 560 -2.81 -53.75 -38.93
CA ASP A 560 -3.83 -54.82 -39.08
C ASP A 560 -4.28 -55.53 -37.77
N SER A 561 -5.57 -55.89 -37.76
CA SER A 561 -6.33 -57.04 -37.20
C SER A 561 -6.22 -57.58 -35.73
N ASP A 562 -7.39 -57.56 -35.05
CA ASP A 562 -8.22 -58.69 -34.54
C ASP A 562 -8.44 -59.02 -33.03
N SER A 563 -9.73 -59.26 -32.75
CA SER A 563 -10.57 -59.78 -31.63
C SER A 563 -10.07 -60.09 -30.19
N SER A 564 -10.88 -59.68 -29.18
CA SER A 564 -11.61 -60.53 -28.19
C SER A 564 -12.00 -59.78 -26.88
N ALA A 565 -13.11 -60.21 -26.27
CA ALA A 565 -13.87 -59.58 -25.18
C ALA A 565 -13.25 -59.72 -23.75
N PRO A 566 -13.79 -59.05 -22.70
CA PRO A 566 -12.99 -58.49 -21.60
C PRO A 566 -12.78 -59.43 -20.40
N VAL A 567 -11.59 -59.32 -19.79
CA VAL A 567 -11.28 -59.85 -18.46
C VAL A 567 -11.17 -58.66 -17.50
N THR A 568 -11.99 -58.64 -16.45
CA THR A 568 -11.84 -57.72 -15.31
C THR A 568 -10.49 -57.94 -14.63
N PRO A 569 -9.62 -56.92 -14.45
CA PRO A 569 -8.44 -57.08 -13.62
C PRO A 569 -8.77 -56.76 -12.15
N ALA A 570 -8.18 -57.59 -11.29
CA ALA A 570 -8.14 -57.44 -9.84
C ALA A 570 -7.79 -56.00 -9.41
N SER A 571 -8.37 -55.56 -8.30
CA SER A 571 -8.05 -54.27 -7.66
C SER A 571 -6.57 -54.20 -7.32
N VAL A 572 -5.81 -53.52 -8.19
CA VAL A 572 -4.39 -53.27 -8.00
C VAL A 572 -4.22 -52.20 -6.92
N LYS A 573 -3.62 -52.55 -5.78
CA LYS A 573 -3.30 -51.57 -4.72
C LYS A 573 -2.08 -50.73 -5.14
N LEU A 574 -2.32 -49.43 -5.33
CA LEU A 574 -1.29 -48.42 -5.57
C LEU A 574 -0.74 -47.92 -4.23
N ASN A 575 0.58 -47.93 -4.08
CA ASN A 575 1.29 -47.35 -2.96
C ASN A 575 1.78 -45.94 -3.33
N LYS A 576 1.62 -44.97 -2.44
CA LYS A 576 2.05 -43.58 -2.65
C LYS A 576 3.41 -43.37 -2.02
N VAL A 577 4.44 -43.25 -2.85
CA VAL A 577 5.82 -43.05 -2.40
C VAL A 577 6.17 -41.56 -2.51
N LYS A 578 6.53 -40.95 -1.38
CA LYS A 578 6.97 -39.55 -1.32
C LYS A 578 8.44 -39.44 -1.76
N LEU A 579 8.71 -38.60 -2.75
CA LEU A 579 10.03 -38.31 -3.29
C LEU A 579 10.35 -36.81 -3.07
N GLY A 580 11.53 -36.52 -2.53
CA GLY A 580 12.00 -35.16 -2.22
C GLY A 580 12.02 -34.85 -0.71
N PRO A 581 12.16 -33.56 -0.33
CA PRO A 581 11.85 -32.37 -1.12
C PRO A 581 12.97 -31.97 -2.09
N PHE A 582 12.59 -31.62 -3.33
CA PHE A 582 13.50 -31.20 -4.39
C PHE A 582 13.40 -29.69 -4.64
N ASN A 583 14.48 -29.06 -5.11
CA ASN A 583 14.36 -27.75 -5.74
C ASN A 583 13.69 -27.89 -7.12
N GLN A 584 13.33 -26.79 -7.76
CA GLN A 584 12.54 -26.81 -9.00
C GLN A 584 13.23 -27.58 -10.15
N GLU A 585 14.53 -27.35 -10.36
CA GLU A 585 15.33 -28.06 -11.38
C GLU A 585 15.45 -29.57 -11.09
N GLN A 586 15.66 -29.94 -9.83
CA GLN A 586 15.71 -31.35 -9.41
C GLN A 586 14.34 -32.01 -9.55
N ALA A 587 13.26 -31.29 -9.27
CA ALA A 587 11.91 -31.79 -9.42
C ALA A 587 11.58 -32.06 -10.89
N GLU A 588 11.96 -31.16 -11.81
CA GLU A 588 11.80 -31.37 -13.25
C GLU A 588 12.59 -32.60 -13.73
N LEU A 589 13.85 -32.76 -13.29
CA LEU A 589 14.66 -33.92 -13.64
C LEU A 589 14.07 -35.24 -13.12
N VAL A 590 13.55 -35.26 -11.88
CA VAL A 590 12.93 -36.45 -11.29
C VAL A 590 11.58 -36.75 -11.95
N SER A 591 10.80 -35.71 -12.27
CA SER A 591 9.53 -35.82 -12.99
C SER A 591 9.73 -36.45 -14.37
N GLN A 592 10.74 -35.98 -15.11
CA GLN A 592 11.09 -36.54 -16.42
C GLN A 592 11.54 -38.01 -16.33
N LYS A 593 12.27 -38.39 -15.27
CA LYS A 593 12.62 -39.80 -15.02
C LYS A 593 11.40 -40.67 -14.71
N LEU A 594 10.41 -40.15 -13.98
CA LEU A 594 9.17 -40.85 -13.66
C LEU A 594 8.29 -41.03 -14.92
N GLU A 595 8.21 -40.01 -15.76
CA GLU A 595 7.49 -40.06 -17.05
C GLU A 595 8.11 -41.07 -18.01
N ASN A 596 9.44 -41.04 -18.16
CA ASN A 596 10.17 -42.00 -19.01
C ASN A 596 10.01 -43.46 -18.55
N ALA A 597 9.70 -43.67 -17.27
CA ALA A 597 9.46 -44.98 -16.70
C ALA A 597 7.97 -45.37 -16.63
N GLY A 598 7.07 -44.51 -17.12
CA GLY A 598 5.63 -44.72 -17.12
C GLY A 598 5.03 -44.81 -15.71
N ILE A 599 5.54 -44.01 -14.76
CA ILE A 599 5.00 -43.92 -13.39
C ILE A 599 4.19 -42.63 -13.26
N THR A 600 2.92 -42.75 -12.88
CA THR A 600 2.06 -41.60 -12.57
C THR A 600 2.51 -40.94 -11.26
N TYR A 601 2.60 -39.61 -11.28
CA TYR A 601 3.01 -38.83 -10.11
C TYR A 601 2.17 -37.58 -9.94
N ARG A 602 2.14 -37.05 -8.72
CA ARG A 602 1.58 -35.72 -8.40
C ARG A 602 2.64 -34.86 -7.77
N SER A 603 2.72 -33.60 -8.16
CA SER A 603 3.61 -32.62 -7.55
C SER A 603 2.85 -31.78 -6.51
N GLU A 604 3.50 -31.53 -5.38
CA GLU A 604 3.03 -30.63 -4.34
C GLU A 604 4.11 -29.58 -4.09
N GLN A 605 3.77 -28.31 -4.30
CA GLN A 605 4.66 -27.21 -3.93
C GLN A 605 4.54 -26.94 -2.44
N ASN A 606 5.66 -27.08 -1.74
CA ASN A 606 5.80 -26.81 -0.33
C ASN A 606 6.76 -25.64 -0.11
N GLU A 607 6.33 -24.65 0.68
CA GLU A 607 7.20 -23.56 1.09
C GLU A 607 8.06 -24.01 2.27
N HIS A 608 9.37 -24.20 2.06
CA HIS A 608 10.29 -24.47 3.14
C HIS A 608 10.98 -23.17 3.60
N ILE A 609 10.88 -22.89 4.89
CA ILE A 609 11.50 -21.71 5.50
C ILE A 609 12.90 -22.11 5.98
N ARG A 610 13.94 -21.69 5.25
CA ARG A 610 15.34 -21.95 5.62
C ARG A 610 15.94 -20.78 6.37
N LYS A 611 16.69 -21.07 7.45
CA LYS A 611 17.54 -20.10 8.15
C LYS A 611 18.73 -19.70 7.29
N ILE A 612 18.82 -18.41 6.99
CA ILE A 612 19.95 -17.76 6.34
C ILE A 612 20.62 -16.80 7.32
N GLY A 613 21.91 -16.58 7.19
CA GLY A 613 22.66 -15.68 8.07
C GLY A 613 23.02 -14.37 7.37
N TYR A 614 22.86 -13.26 8.09
CA TYR A 614 23.23 -11.92 7.64
C TYR A 614 24.20 -11.33 8.65
N ILE A 615 25.30 -10.73 8.19
CA ILE A 615 26.37 -10.26 9.08
C ILE A 615 26.44 -8.74 9.04
N LEU A 616 26.46 -8.11 10.21
CA LEU A 616 26.55 -6.66 10.38
C LEU A 616 27.74 -6.29 11.27
N LEU A 617 28.45 -5.20 10.96
CA LEU A 617 29.45 -4.67 11.89
C LEU A 617 28.79 -4.01 13.12
N SER A 618 29.39 -4.20 14.29
CA SER A 618 28.94 -3.66 15.59
C SER A 618 29.31 -2.18 15.73
N ASN A 619 28.38 -1.36 16.23
CA ASN A 619 28.51 0.11 16.33
C ASN A 619 29.58 0.61 17.31
N LYS A 620 30.34 -0.26 17.99
CA LYS A 620 31.07 0.12 19.20
C LYS A 620 32.47 0.72 19.02
N LYS A 621 33.01 0.94 17.80
CA LYS A 621 34.35 1.57 17.71
C LYS A 621 34.81 2.25 16.41
N GLU A 622 34.04 2.37 15.35
CA GLU A 622 34.62 2.67 14.02
C GLU A 622 33.99 3.91 13.35
N SER A 623 34.84 4.90 13.04
CA SER A 623 34.44 6.29 12.77
C SER A 623 34.28 6.67 11.29
N ASN A 624 34.24 5.72 10.35
CA ASN A 624 33.83 6.00 8.96
C ASN A 624 33.41 4.71 8.23
N PRO A 625 32.11 4.47 8.01
CA PRO A 625 31.60 3.26 7.34
C PRO A 625 32.16 3.04 5.93
N GLN A 626 32.38 4.10 5.16
CA GLN A 626 32.89 4.01 3.79
C GLN A 626 34.36 3.60 3.73
N ALA A 627 35.17 4.06 4.69
CA ALA A 627 36.57 3.66 4.80
C ALA A 627 36.71 2.17 5.15
N ILE A 628 35.79 1.65 5.97
CA ILE A 628 35.76 0.22 6.37
C ILE A 628 35.37 -0.67 5.18
N VAL A 629 34.39 -0.25 4.37
CA VAL A 629 34.06 -0.95 3.13
C VAL A 629 35.31 -1.04 2.23
N SER A 630 36.03 0.07 2.06
CA SER A 630 37.24 0.11 1.24
C SER A 630 38.37 -0.79 1.78
N ASP A 631 38.66 -0.75 3.08
CA ASP A 631 39.71 -1.59 3.70
C ASP A 631 39.36 -3.08 3.58
N LEU A 632 38.12 -3.46 3.89
CA LEU A 632 37.71 -4.87 3.88
C LEU A 632 37.57 -5.43 2.46
N SER A 633 37.11 -4.63 1.50
CA SER A 633 37.13 -5.01 0.09
C SER A 633 38.55 -5.18 -0.43
N SER A 634 39.50 -4.34 -0.01
CA SER A 634 40.93 -4.48 -0.38
C SER A 634 41.56 -5.78 0.16
N ARG A 635 41.03 -6.32 1.26
CA ARG A 635 41.45 -7.59 1.88
C ARG A 635 40.74 -8.82 1.30
N GLY A 636 40.00 -8.66 0.21
CA GLY A 636 39.36 -9.75 -0.54
C GLY A 636 38.01 -10.21 0.01
N LEU A 637 37.40 -9.48 0.94
CA LEU A 637 36.02 -9.77 1.39
C LEU A 637 35.02 -9.25 0.35
N LYS A 638 34.19 -10.15 -0.17
CA LYS A 638 33.13 -9.84 -1.16
C LYS A 638 31.81 -9.48 -0.47
N ASN A 639 30.98 -8.70 -1.17
CA ASN A 639 29.64 -8.26 -0.75
C ASN A 639 29.63 -7.35 0.50
N VAL A 640 30.63 -6.47 0.61
CA VAL A 640 30.73 -5.50 1.70
C VAL A 640 30.02 -4.22 1.25
N GLU A 641 28.95 -3.84 1.95
CA GLU A 641 28.12 -2.70 1.56
C GLU A 641 27.74 -1.85 2.75
N TYR A 642 27.73 -0.53 2.54
CA TYR A 642 27.17 0.41 3.51
C TYR A 642 25.65 0.48 3.37
N ILE A 643 24.93 0.26 4.45
CA ILE A 643 23.46 0.32 4.46
C ILE A 643 23.01 1.76 4.68
N ASN A 644 22.36 2.35 3.69
CA ASN A 644 21.81 3.73 3.75
C ASN A 644 20.29 3.80 3.99
N TYR A 645 19.59 2.66 4.14
CA TYR A 645 18.14 2.59 4.37
C TYR A 645 17.73 1.52 5.40
N GLY A 646 16.50 1.63 5.91
CA GLY A 646 15.88 0.62 6.79
C GLY A 646 16.44 0.56 8.22
N ALA A 647 16.06 -0.50 8.95
CA ALA A 647 16.36 -0.68 10.38
C ALA A 647 17.86 -0.81 10.73
N TYR A 648 18.72 -1.01 9.73
CA TYR A 648 20.17 -1.13 9.90
C TYR A 648 20.95 0.01 9.22
N LYS A 649 20.27 1.13 8.89
CA LYS A 649 20.88 2.33 8.33
C LYS A 649 22.07 2.78 9.19
N GLY A 650 23.20 3.07 8.54
CA GLY A 650 24.43 3.47 9.21
C GLY A 650 25.40 2.33 9.52
N ARG A 651 25.04 1.06 9.25
CA ARG A 651 25.91 -0.10 9.47
C ARG A 651 26.51 -0.61 8.15
N VAL A 652 27.61 -1.36 8.25
CA VAL A 652 28.21 -2.10 7.14
C VAL A 652 27.73 -3.55 7.16
N SER A 653 27.25 -4.03 6.02
CA SER A 653 26.81 -5.40 5.76
C SER A 653 27.88 -6.20 5.02
N PHE A 654 27.91 -7.52 5.23
CA PHE A 654 28.64 -8.48 4.39
C PHE A 654 27.72 -9.33 3.49
N GLY A 655 26.50 -8.84 3.26
CA GLY A 655 25.48 -9.52 2.47
C GLY A 655 24.83 -10.72 3.17
N VAL A 656 23.96 -11.39 2.44
CA VAL A 656 23.24 -12.59 2.88
C VAL A 656 24.04 -13.83 2.52
N SER A 657 24.18 -14.76 3.47
CA SER A 657 24.80 -16.07 3.24
C SER A 657 23.73 -17.15 3.06
N HIS A 658 24.02 -18.20 2.28
CA HIS A 658 23.05 -19.23 1.90
C HIS A 658 22.68 -20.16 3.07
N SER A 659 23.45 -20.10 4.16
CA SER A 659 23.15 -20.77 5.43
C SER A 659 23.69 -19.99 6.62
N GLU A 660 23.11 -20.24 7.80
CA GLU A 660 23.63 -19.70 9.06
C GLU A 660 25.07 -20.18 9.35
N ALA A 661 25.41 -21.42 8.98
CA ALA A 661 26.76 -21.98 9.15
C ALA A 661 27.82 -21.24 8.31
N GLU A 662 27.48 -20.91 7.07
CA GLU A 662 28.32 -20.10 6.18
C GLU A 662 28.50 -18.67 6.71
N ALA A 663 27.43 -18.07 7.23
CA ALA A 663 27.50 -16.77 7.87
C ALA A 663 28.40 -16.78 9.12
N ARG A 664 28.36 -17.84 9.93
CA ARG A 664 29.26 -17.99 11.08
C ARG A 664 30.73 -18.08 10.65
N LYS A 665 31.05 -18.80 9.57
CA LYS A 665 32.40 -18.87 9.01
C LYS A 665 32.88 -17.49 8.54
N ARG A 666 32.04 -16.74 7.82
CA ARG A 666 32.35 -15.37 7.40
C ARG A 666 32.51 -14.41 8.58
N MET A 667 31.66 -14.53 9.60
CA MET A 667 31.76 -13.72 10.82
C MET A 667 33.11 -13.93 11.51
N GLN A 668 33.58 -15.18 11.60
CA GLN A 668 34.92 -15.48 12.13
C GLN A 668 36.04 -14.85 11.28
N GLN A 669 35.87 -14.78 9.96
CA GLN A 669 36.83 -14.14 9.05
C GLN A 669 36.87 -12.62 9.23
N VAL A 670 35.72 -11.98 9.45
CA VAL A 670 35.63 -10.55 9.77
C VAL A 670 36.27 -10.24 11.12
N GLN A 671 36.02 -11.09 12.12
CA GLN A 671 36.64 -10.97 13.45
C GLN A 671 38.15 -11.16 13.42
N LYS A 672 38.67 -12.06 12.59
CA LYS A 672 40.12 -12.20 12.35
C LYS A 672 40.77 -10.95 11.74
N ASN A 673 40.00 -10.13 11.02
CA ASN A 673 40.45 -8.86 10.46
C ASN A 673 40.33 -7.68 11.44
N GLY A 674 40.03 -7.93 12.72
CA GLY A 674 40.02 -6.90 13.78
C GLY A 674 38.68 -6.20 13.98
N HIS A 675 37.64 -6.56 13.23
CA HIS A 675 36.32 -5.94 13.31
C HIS A 675 35.33 -6.77 14.11
N GLN A 676 34.52 -6.13 14.96
CA GLN A 676 33.45 -6.82 15.66
C GLN A 676 32.21 -6.94 14.78
N ALA A 677 31.75 -8.16 14.55
CA ALA A 677 30.56 -8.46 13.75
C ALA A 677 29.48 -9.18 14.56
N GLU A 678 28.23 -8.87 14.23
CA GLU A 678 26.99 -9.44 14.75
C GLU A 678 26.33 -10.30 13.67
N LEU A 679 25.91 -11.51 14.06
CA LEU A 679 25.13 -12.40 13.20
C LEU A 679 23.64 -12.15 13.42
N VAL A 680 22.97 -11.65 12.38
CA VAL A 680 21.52 -11.51 12.32
C VAL A 680 20.94 -12.70 11.56
N THR A 681 20.13 -13.50 12.24
CA THR A 681 19.43 -14.63 11.59
C THR A 681 18.25 -14.09 10.79
N ARG A 682 18.19 -14.45 9.51
CA ARG A 682 17.05 -14.20 8.63
C ARG A 682 16.48 -15.53 8.14
N TYR A 683 15.29 -15.47 7.56
CA TYR A 683 14.63 -16.64 6.99
C TYR A 683 14.32 -16.36 5.53
N ARG A 684 14.62 -17.33 4.66
CA ARG A 684 14.25 -17.28 3.25
C ARG A 684 13.26 -18.40 2.97
N LYS A 685 12.12 -18.04 2.38
CA LYS A 685 11.20 -19.00 1.79
C LYS A 685 11.84 -19.55 0.52
N GLN A 686 11.95 -20.87 0.43
CA GLN A 686 12.34 -21.56 -0.79
C GLN A 686 11.17 -22.44 -1.22
N PRO A 687 10.67 -22.28 -2.46
CA PRO A 687 9.72 -23.23 -3.02
C PRO A 687 10.45 -24.55 -3.23
N LEU A 688 9.99 -25.59 -2.56
CA LEU A 688 10.44 -26.97 -2.80
C LEU A 688 9.26 -27.75 -3.37
N VAL A 689 9.55 -28.69 -4.25
CA VAL A 689 8.55 -29.56 -4.85
C VAL A 689 8.72 -30.95 -4.27
N VAL A 690 7.64 -31.51 -3.77
CA VAL A 690 7.54 -32.91 -3.36
C VAL A 690 6.78 -33.64 -4.46
N LEU A 691 7.32 -34.76 -4.93
CA LEU A 691 6.66 -35.61 -5.91
C LEU A 691 6.12 -36.85 -5.21
N TYR A 692 4.85 -37.18 -5.41
CA TYR A 692 4.25 -38.42 -4.94
C TYR A 692 4.09 -39.35 -6.12
N ALA A 693 4.92 -40.38 -6.20
CA ALA A 693 4.83 -41.42 -7.21
C ALA A 693 3.80 -42.47 -6.77
N GLU A 694 2.91 -42.86 -7.68
CA GLU A 694 1.92 -43.91 -7.46
C GLU A 694 2.43 -45.19 -8.12
N VAL A 695 2.79 -46.18 -7.32
CA VAL A 695 3.49 -47.39 -7.79
C VAL A 695 2.89 -48.65 -7.18
N LEU A 696 2.94 -49.78 -7.87
CA LEU A 696 2.38 -51.04 -7.38
C LEU A 696 3.21 -51.61 -6.22
N GLU A 697 2.57 -52.33 -5.30
CA GLU A 697 3.16 -52.82 -4.04
C GLU A 697 4.42 -53.71 -4.21
N GLN A 698 4.70 -54.21 -5.43
CA GLN A 698 5.86 -55.03 -5.78
C GLN A 698 6.74 -54.44 -6.90
N ASP A 699 6.56 -53.17 -7.24
CA ASP A 699 7.24 -52.54 -8.37
C ASP A 699 8.63 -52.01 -7.99
N THR A 700 9.67 -52.53 -8.65
CA THR A 700 11.08 -52.18 -8.41
C THR A 700 11.56 -51.00 -9.26
N ARG A 701 10.72 -50.42 -10.14
CA ARG A 701 11.11 -49.34 -11.05
C ARG A 701 11.67 -48.11 -10.33
N LEU A 702 11.11 -47.72 -9.18
CA LEU A 702 11.63 -46.59 -8.40
C LEU A 702 13.05 -46.84 -7.84
N GLN A 703 13.36 -48.08 -7.44
CA GLN A 703 14.68 -48.43 -6.90
C GLN A 703 15.77 -48.43 -7.99
N ALA A 704 15.38 -48.67 -9.25
CA ALA A 704 16.28 -48.65 -10.40
C ALA A 704 16.61 -47.22 -10.91
N MET A 705 15.85 -46.19 -10.53
CA MET A 705 15.96 -44.82 -11.10
C MET A 705 17.13 -43.97 -10.59
N ASN A 706 17.90 -44.47 -9.61
CA ASN A 706 19.06 -43.80 -9.00
C ASN A 706 18.78 -42.31 -8.74
N LEU A 707 17.72 -42.05 -7.97
CA LEU A 707 17.23 -40.70 -7.67
C LEU A 707 18.22 -39.97 -6.74
N PRO A 708 18.38 -38.64 -6.89
CA PRO A 708 19.19 -37.86 -5.96
C PRO A 708 18.64 -37.97 -4.53
N GLN A 709 19.53 -38.24 -3.56
CA GLN A 709 19.17 -38.31 -2.13
C GLN A 709 18.78 -36.96 -1.54
#